data_AF-A0A1X1R576-F1
#
_entry.id   AF-A0A1X1R576-F1
#
_cell.length_a   1.000
_cell.length_b   1.000
_cell.length_c   1.000
_cell.angle_alpha   90.00
_cell.angle_beta   90.00
_cell.angle_gamma   90.00
#
_symmetry.space_group_name_H-M   'P 1'
#
loop_
_entity.id
_entity.type
_entity.pdbx_description
1 polymer ?
#
loop_
_entity_poly.entity_id
_entity_poly.type
_entity_poly.pdbx_seq_one_letter_code
_entity_poly.pdbx_strand_id
1 'polypeptide(L)'
;MTRAADVGRQAPRRVFRDRGEAGRVLADLLGAYRDRPDVIVLGLARGGVPVAWEVAAALHAPLDAFIVRKLGVPGHEEFAFGALASGGRVVVNDDVVRGLRINPQDLRAVAEREGRELIRREAAYRDGRPPVEVTGRTVILVDDGLATGASMLAAVQALREAEPSGIVIAVPAAPESTCREFAGIVDDVVCASMPTPFLAVGESFWDFRQVTDDEVCRLLATPTTGVPAKPAAHTPAEVIGAVAIDAPGGVPPREALAELIGDARIVLIGESSHGTHEFYEARAQITKWLIEEKGFCAVAAEADWPDAYRANRYVRGLGDDTGADEALSGFERFPAWMWRNTVVRDFVDWLRGRNRRSGAQRQAGFYGLDLYSLHRSMHEVIAYLDRVDPKAAARARERYGCFDHTSADDGQAYGYAAAFGAGPSCEREAVEQLVEIQRNALEYARRDGLLAEDDLFYAERNAQTVRDAEVYYRAMFSGRVNSWNLRDQHMADTLEALLNHLDRHRDAPPARIVVWAHNSHVGDARATEVSADGQLTLGQLARQRFGDRARLIGFSTYTGTVTAAGDWGGVAERKAVRPALAGSIEELLHQTGRDAFLTSALLTPEAADPLSAVRLGRAIGVIYRPETERQSHYFHVRPADQFDAMIHIDTTRALEPLEVTSLWIAGETPETYPSGL
;
A
#
# COMPACT_ATOMS: atom_id res chain seq x y z
N MET A 1 21.75 10.16 -32.99
CA MET A 1 22.38 10.83 -31.82
C MET A 1 21.26 11.49 -31.04
N THR A 2 20.67 10.74 -30.12
CA THR A 2 19.49 11.15 -29.35
C THR A 2 19.95 11.15 -27.90
N ARG A 3 19.92 12.32 -27.27
CA ARG A 3 20.31 12.51 -25.88
C ARG A 3 19.49 11.57 -25.00
N ALA A 4 20.17 10.75 -24.21
CA ALA A 4 19.58 10.01 -23.11
C ALA A 4 18.78 10.99 -22.26
N ALA A 5 17.47 10.76 -22.18
CA ALA A 5 16.62 11.45 -21.23
C ALA A 5 17.10 11.07 -19.83
N ASP A 6 17.31 12.10 -19.03
CA ASP A 6 17.69 12.06 -17.62
C ASP A 6 16.75 11.08 -16.89
N VAL A 7 17.30 9.94 -16.43
CA VAL A 7 16.59 8.99 -15.57
C VAL A 7 16.33 9.75 -14.27
N GLY A 8 15.08 10.20 -14.11
CA GLY A 8 14.66 11.07 -13.01
C GLY A 8 15.11 10.52 -11.67
N ARG A 9 15.79 11.37 -10.88
CA ARG A 9 16.00 11.16 -9.45
C ARG A 9 14.66 10.73 -8.83
N GLN A 10 14.62 9.49 -8.31
CA GLN A 10 13.49 8.96 -7.56
C GLN A 10 13.05 9.99 -6.50
N ALA A 11 11.75 10.27 -6.44
CA ALA A 11 11.20 11.14 -5.42
C ALA A 11 11.48 10.55 -4.02
N PRO A 12 11.81 11.39 -3.03
CA PRO A 12 12.26 10.96 -1.71
C PRO A 12 11.20 10.14 -0.95
N ARG A 13 11.66 9.11 -0.24
CA ARG A 13 10.86 8.06 0.45
C ARG A 13 10.30 8.53 1.81
N ARG A 14 9.43 9.54 1.80
CA ARG A 14 9.05 10.27 3.02
C ARG A 14 7.90 9.60 3.80
N VAL A 15 8.24 8.96 4.90
CA VAL A 15 7.30 8.25 5.79
C VAL A 15 6.76 9.18 6.89
N PHE A 16 7.66 9.90 7.56
CA PHE A 16 7.35 10.76 8.71
C PHE A 16 7.33 12.23 8.32
N ARG A 17 6.46 13.03 8.92
CA ARG A 17 6.36 14.48 8.69
C ARG A 17 7.60 15.17 9.25
N ASP A 18 7.95 14.84 10.48
CA ASP A 18 9.06 15.42 11.25
C ASP A 18 9.55 14.41 12.30
N ARG A 19 10.62 14.76 13.03
CA ARG A 19 11.17 13.92 14.11
C ARG A 19 10.18 13.69 15.26
N GLY A 20 9.26 14.62 15.51
CA GLY A 20 8.25 14.49 16.55
C GLY A 20 7.20 13.44 16.21
N GLU A 21 6.71 13.42 14.97
CA GLU A 21 5.81 12.36 14.48
C GLU A 21 6.48 10.99 14.56
N ALA A 22 7.72 10.89 14.10
CA ALA A 22 8.49 9.65 14.18
C ALA A 22 8.68 9.16 15.63
N GLY A 23 8.93 10.07 16.57
CA GLY A 23 9.04 9.76 17.99
C GLY A 23 7.73 9.23 18.60
N ARG A 24 6.58 9.80 18.22
CA ARG A 24 5.26 9.29 18.64
C ARG A 24 4.98 7.89 18.12
N VAL A 25 5.27 7.62 16.85
CA VAL A 25 5.11 6.27 16.26
C VAL A 25 5.99 5.26 16.99
N LEU A 26 7.24 5.62 17.28
CA LEU A 26 8.14 4.76 18.08
C LEU A 26 7.63 4.54 19.51
N ALA A 27 7.05 5.55 20.14
CA ALA A 27 6.53 5.45 21.49
C ALA A 27 5.42 4.41 21.60
N ASP A 28 4.53 4.33 20.61
CA ASP A 28 3.46 3.33 20.55
C ASP A 28 4.03 1.91 20.46
N LEU A 29 5.06 1.71 19.64
CA LEU A 29 5.76 0.41 19.51
C LEU A 29 6.49 0.02 20.81
N LEU A 30 6.90 0.99 21.62
CA LEU A 30 7.58 0.81 22.89
C LEU A 30 6.63 0.74 24.09
N GLY A 31 5.31 0.63 23.87
CA GLY A 31 4.30 0.69 24.94
C GLY A 31 4.52 -0.28 26.10
N ALA A 32 5.18 -1.42 25.88
CA ALA A 32 5.54 -2.39 26.92
C ALA A 32 6.53 -1.84 27.99
N TYR A 33 7.22 -0.74 27.71
CA TYR A 33 8.17 -0.11 28.62
C TYR A 33 7.55 1.01 29.48
N ARG A 34 6.27 1.33 29.25
CA ARG A 34 5.58 2.45 29.92
C ARG A 34 5.50 2.21 31.43
N ASP A 35 5.68 3.28 32.21
CA ASP A 35 5.59 3.30 33.68
C ASP A 35 6.57 2.37 34.42
N ARG A 36 7.59 1.86 33.71
CA ARG A 36 8.64 1.06 34.33
C ARG A 36 9.66 1.96 35.04
N PRO A 37 9.88 1.78 36.35
CA PRO A 37 10.79 2.64 37.11
C PRO A 37 12.27 2.41 36.77
N ASP A 38 12.60 1.29 36.13
CA ASP A 38 13.96 0.90 35.73
C ASP A 38 14.33 1.35 34.32
N VAL A 39 13.43 2.01 33.58
CA VAL A 39 13.68 2.46 32.20
C VAL A 39 14.26 3.87 32.17
N ILE A 40 15.25 4.07 31.30
CA ILE A 40 15.79 5.38 30.93
C ILE A 40 15.86 5.49 29.41
N VAL A 41 15.52 6.66 28.87
CA VAL A 41 15.62 6.97 27.45
C VAL A 41 16.82 7.88 27.19
N LEU A 42 17.69 7.46 26.28
CA LEU A 42 18.87 8.22 25.85
C LEU A 42 18.77 8.57 24.37
N GLY A 43 18.75 9.87 24.05
CA GLY A 43 18.76 10.35 22.66
C GLY A 43 20.18 10.58 22.15
N LEU A 44 20.55 9.96 21.02
CA LEU A 44 21.82 10.23 20.35
C LEU A 44 21.82 11.68 19.83
N ALA A 45 22.72 12.50 20.36
CA ALA A 45 22.77 13.90 19.99
C ALA A 45 23.32 14.09 18.56
N ARG A 46 22.70 14.92 17.71
CA ARG A 46 21.59 15.85 18.01
C ARG A 46 20.23 15.33 17.53
N GLY A 47 20.23 14.62 16.40
CA GLY A 47 19.03 14.21 15.68
C GLY A 47 18.09 13.32 16.48
N GLY A 48 18.65 12.43 17.31
CA GLY A 48 17.89 11.52 18.15
C GLY A 48 17.13 12.17 19.30
N VAL A 49 17.54 13.35 19.78
CA VAL A 49 16.94 13.95 21.00
C VAL A 49 15.46 14.34 20.82
N PRO A 50 15.03 15.01 19.73
CA PRO A 50 13.61 15.24 19.47
C PRO A 50 12.75 13.97 19.42
N VAL A 51 13.28 12.89 18.84
CA VAL A 51 12.60 11.59 18.78
C VAL A 51 12.53 10.96 20.18
N ALA A 52 13.66 10.98 20.89
CA ALA A 52 13.80 10.45 22.24
C ALA A 52 12.89 11.16 23.25
N TRP A 53 12.66 12.46 23.07
CA TRP A 53 11.78 13.22 23.95
C TRP A 53 10.33 12.73 23.87
N GLU A 54 9.81 12.51 22.66
CA GLU A 54 8.44 11.98 22.48
C GLU A 54 8.32 10.57 23.08
N VAL A 55 9.33 9.72 22.86
CA VAL A 55 9.41 8.37 23.47
C VAL A 55 9.42 8.46 24.99
N ALA A 56 10.32 9.26 25.58
CA ALA A 56 10.46 9.40 27.02
C ALA A 56 9.20 9.97 27.68
N ALA A 57 8.58 10.98 27.06
CA ALA A 57 7.35 11.60 27.55
C ALA A 57 6.18 10.59 27.55
N ALA A 58 6.05 9.78 26.49
CA ALA A 58 5.01 8.77 26.39
C ALA A 58 5.23 7.60 27.36
N LEU A 59 6.47 7.18 27.61
CA LEU A 59 6.78 6.09 28.55
C LEU A 59 6.83 6.53 30.01
N HIS A 60 6.74 7.83 30.28
CA HIS A 60 6.98 8.45 31.59
C HIS A 60 8.37 8.13 32.16
N ALA A 61 9.38 8.09 31.29
CA ALA A 61 10.75 7.72 31.63
C ALA A 61 11.69 8.95 31.63
N PRO A 62 12.76 8.95 32.44
CA PRO A 62 13.79 9.99 32.38
C PRO A 62 14.46 10.07 31.01
N LEU A 63 14.69 11.28 30.52
CA LEU A 63 15.40 11.58 29.27
C LEU A 63 16.79 12.19 29.57
N ASP A 64 17.82 11.72 28.88
CA ASP A 64 19.10 12.45 28.76
C ASP A 64 19.65 12.35 27.33
N ALA A 65 20.61 13.21 27.00
CA ALA A 65 21.35 13.14 25.75
C ALA A 65 22.59 12.24 25.90
N PHE A 66 22.82 11.39 24.90
CA PHE A 66 24.03 10.60 24.77
C PHE A 66 24.86 11.12 23.59
N ILE A 67 26.08 11.58 23.86
CA ILE A 67 26.91 12.23 22.83
C ILE A 67 27.90 11.21 22.28
N VAL A 68 27.87 11.03 20.97
CA VAL A 68 28.87 10.25 20.22
C VAL A 68 29.49 11.13 19.14
N ARG A 69 30.82 11.07 19.03
CA ARG A 69 31.61 11.73 18.00
C ARG A 69 32.34 10.67 17.18
N LYS A 70 32.27 10.74 15.85
CA LYS A 70 33.04 9.85 14.99
C LYS A 70 34.51 10.30 14.97
N LEU A 71 35.42 9.33 15.02
CA LEU A 71 36.85 9.55 14.82
C LEU A 71 37.17 9.32 13.34
N GLY A 72 37.17 10.41 12.57
CA GLY A 72 37.42 10.39 11.13
C GLY A 72 38.89 10.14 10.80
N VAL A 73 39.16 9.41 9.71
CA VAL A 73 40.51 9.19 9.20
C VAL A 73 41.13 10.53 8.79
N PRO A 74 42.34 10.88 9.23
CA PRO A 74 43.01 12.11 8.81
C PRO A 74 43.07 12.23 7.27
N GLY A 75 42.58 13.36 6.73
CA GLY A 75 42.50 13.58 5.28
C GLY A 75 41.26 12.99 4.59
N HIS A 76 40.50 12.13 5.27
CA HIS A 76 39.26 11.53 4.80
C HIS A 76 38.22 11.48 5.93
N GLU A 77 37.82 12.65 6.43
CA GLU A 77 37.03 12.78 7.66
C GLU A 77 35.66 12.08 7.60
N GLU A 78 35.13 11.83 6.40
CA GLU A 78 33.90 11.06 6.15
C GLU A 78 34.03 9.55 6.47
N PHE A 79 35.25 9.01 6.46
CA PHE A 79 35.53 7.61 6.80
C PHE A 79 35.94 7.53 8.27
N ALA A 80 35.12 6.89 9.10
CA ALA A 80 35.41 6.74 10.53
C ALA A 80 36.26 5.48 10.80
N PHE A 81 37.36 5.63 11.55
CA PHE A 81 38.14 4.50 12.07
C PHE A 81 37.75 4.15 13.52
N GLY A 82 36.91 4.98 14.15
CA GLY A 82 36.45 4.79 15.52
C GLY A 82 35.39 5.81 15.90
N ALA A 83 35.05 5.84 17.17
CA ALA A 83 34.12 6.81 17.75
C ALA A 83 34.50 7.09 19.22
N LEU A 84 34.15 8.27 19.69
CA LEU A 84 34.26 8.71 21.06
C LEU A 84 32.86 8.92 21.63
N ALA A 85 32.55 8.28 22.75
CA ALA A 85 31.27 8.40 23.44
C ALA A 85 31.39 9.15 24.76
N SER A 86 30.24 9.58 25.29
CA SER A 86 30.09 10.17 26.61
C SER A 86 30.86 9.40 27.68
N GLY A 87 31.54 10.11 28.59
CA GLY A 87 32.48 9.51 29.54
C GLY A 87 33.91 9.34 29.02
N GLY A 88 34.23 9.90 27.84
CA GLY A 88 35.59 9.95 27.28
C GLY A 88 36.07 8.61 26.72
N ARG A 89 35.16 7.69 26.39
CA ARG A 89 35.47 6.35 25.92
C ARG A 89 35.71 6.34 24.41
N VAL A 90 36.87 5.83 24.00
CA VAL A 90 37.29 5.69 22.59
C VAL A 90 37.07 4.25 22.15
N VAL A 91 36.19 4.06 21.17
CA VAL A 91 36.01 2.81 20.42
C VAL A 91 36.78 2.92 19.12
N VAL A 92 37.56 1.90 18.77
CA VAL A 92 38.39 1.89 17.56
C VAL A 92 38.15 0.60 16.77
N ASN A 93 38.06 0.71 15.45
CA ASN A 93 38.07 -0.45 14.55
C ASN A 93 39.51 -0.80 14.20
N ASP A 94 40.05 -1.83 14.84
CA ASP A 94 41.44 -2.28 14.68
C ASP A 94 41.79 -2.67 13.23
N ASP A 95 40.84 -3.21 12.47
CA ASP A 95 41.05 -3.62 11.08
C ASP A 95 41.21 -2.40 10.16
N VAL A 96 40.43 -1.34 10.38
CA VAL A 96 40.56 -0.07 9.65
C VAL A 96 41.89 0.62 10.00
N VAL A 97 42.24 0.66 11.29
CA VAL A 97 43.52 1.25 11.75
C VAL A 97 44.71 0.53 11.14
N ARG A 98 44.71 -0.81 11.11
CA ARG A 98 45.77 -1.62 10.49
C ARG A 98 45.78 -1.47 8.96
N GLY A 99 44.61 -1.54 8.33
CA GLY A 99 44.46 -1.49 6.87
C GLY A 99 44.90 -0.15 6.27
N LEU A 100 44.61 0.95 6.95
CA LEU A 100 44.97 2.31 6.51
C LEU A 100 46.29 2.81 7.12
N ARG A 101 46.97 1.99 7.94
CA ARG A 101 48.24 2.34 8.62
C ARG A 101 48.16 3.67 9.39
N ILE A 102 47.06 3.88 10.10
CA ILE A 102 46.84 5.11 10.88
C ILE A 102 47.87 5.15 12.01
N ASN A 103 48.68 6.21 12.05
CA ASN A 103 49.71 6.36 13.08
C ASN A 103 49.06 6.64 14.45
N PRO A 104 49.51 6.02 15.55
CA PRO A 104 49.05 6.32 16.90
C PRO A 104 49.02 7.82 17.28
N GLN A 105 49.92 8.64 16.72
CA GLN A 105 49.92 10.09 16.95
C GLN A 105 48.72 10.77 16.31
N ASP A 106 48.37 10.39 15.08
CA ASP A 106 47.21 10.94 14.37
C ASP A 106 45.90 10.51 15.03
N LEU A 107 45.83 9.26 15.47
CA LEU A 107 44.69 8.75 16.25
C LEU A 107 44.47 9.58 17.51
N ARG A 108 45.54 9.85 18.27
CA ARG A 108 45.47 10.65 19.50
C ARG A 108 45.04 12.09 19.21
N ALA A 109 45.57 12.70 18.15
CA ALA A 109 45.21 14.06 17.75
C ALA A 109 43.71 14.17 17.38
N VAL A 110 43.18 13.21 16.62
CA VAL A 110 41.74 13.15 16.28
C VAL A 110 40.91 12.92 17.55
N ALA A 111 41.29 11.95 18.40
CA ALA A 111 40.57 11.67 19.65
C ALA A 111 40.55 12.88 20.61
N GLU A 112 41.66 13.60 20.77
CA GLU A 112 41.71 14.82 21.58
C GLU A 112 40.83 15.94 21.02
N ARG A 113 40.85 16.14 19.69
CA ARG A 113 40.02 17.15 19.02
C ARG A 113 38.54 16.85 19.20
N GLU A 114 38.12 15.62 18.90
CA GLU A 114 36.73 15.19 19.06
C GLU A 114 36.33 15.15 20.55
N GLY A 115 37.26 14.86 21.46
CA GLY A 115 37.05 14.89 22.90
C GLY A 115 36.77 16.28 23.47
N ARG A 116 37.47 17.32 22.99
CA ARG A 116 37.17 18.70 23.40
C ARG A 116 35.76 19.11 22.98
N GLU A 117 35.33 18.74 21.78
CA GLU A 117 33.97 19.03 21.32
C GLU A 117 32.91 18.21 22.07
N LEU A 118 33.21 16.95 22.40
CA LEU A 118 32.33 16.13 23.23
C LEU A 118 32.11 16.78 24.60
N ILE A 119 33.20 17.21 25.27
CA ILE A 119 33.12 17.91 26.56
C ILE A 119 32.33 19.22 26.45
N ARG A 120 32.55 20.00 25.37
CA ARG A 120 31.80 21.25 25.12
C ARG A 120 30.29 21.00 25.05
N ARG A 121 29.87 19.96 24.32
CA ARG A 121 28.44 19.59 24.17
C ARG A 121 27.86 19.00 25.44
N GLU A 122 28.59 18.14 26.14
CA GLU A 122 28.14 17.59 27.42
C GLU A 122 27.87 18.72 28.42
N ALA A 123 28.77 19.70 28.51
CA ALA A 123 28.57 20.86 29.37
C ALA A 123 27.35 21.69 28.94
N ALA A 124 27.17 21.92 27.64
CA ALA A 124 26.06 22.71 27.11
C ALA A 124 24.70 22.04 27.32
N TYR A 125 24.58 20.72 27.10
CA TYR A 125 23.30 20.01 27.18
C TYR A 125 22.89 19.68 28.62
N ARG A 126 23.86 19.42 29.50
CA ARG A 126 23.56 19.07 30.89
C ARG A 126 23.31 20.28 31.78
N ASP A 127 23.84 21.45 31.45
CA ASP A 127 23.69 22.68 32.24
C ASP A 127 24.00 22.46 33.75
N GLY A 128 25.09 21.74 34.01
CA GLY A 128 25.52 21.39 35.38
C GLY A 128 24.82 20.18 36.01
N ARG A 129 23.85 19.53 35.35
CA ARG A 129 23.26 18.26 35.83
C ARG A 129 24.28 17.12 35.78
N PRO A 130 24.27 16.20 36.77
CA PRO A 130 25.09 15.00 36.70
C PRO A 130 24.65 14.09 35.54
N PRO A 131 25.56 13.26 35.00
CA PRO A 131 25.18 12.19 34.06
C PRO A 131 24.12 11.27 34.69
N VAL A 132 23.16 10.81 33.89
CA VAL A 132 22.16 9.87 34.42
C VAL A 132 22.79 8.49 34.67
N GLU A 133 22.48 7.92 35.82
CA GLU A 133 22.94 6.59 36.22
C GLU A 133 22.18 5.50 35.44
N VAL A 134 22.92 4.75 34.63
CA VAL A 134 22.37 3.67 33.77
C VAL A 134 22.63 2.26 34.34
N THR A 135 23.44 2.14 35.38
CA THR A 135 23.80 0.86 35.98
C THR A 135 22.57 0.14 36.52
N GLY A 136 22.39 -1.12 36.12
CA GLY A 136 21.22 -1.94 36.49
C GLY A 136 19.89 -1.46 35.92
N ARG A 137 19.88 -0.53 34.95
CA ARG A 137 18.67 -0.01 34.30
C ARG A 137 18.53 -0.49 32.86
N THR A 138 17.29 -0.51 32.37
CA THR A 138 16.97 -0.76 30.97
C THR A 138 17.13 0.56 30.20
N VAL A 139 18.08 0.61 29.26
CA VAL A 139 18.39 1.79 28.46
C VAL A 139 17.72 1.69 27.09
N ILE A 140 16.80 2.58 26.78
CA ILE A 140 16.24 2.76 25.42
C ILE A 140 17.07 3.82 24.71
N LEU A 141 17.86 3.38 23.74
CA LEU A 141 18.77 4.21 22.97
C LEU A 141 18.12 4.62 21.64
N VAL A 142 17.88 5.92 21.49
CA VAL A 142 17.06 6.48 20.41
C VAL A 142 17.88 7.34 19.46
N ASP A 143 17.71 7.17 18.15
CA ASP A 143 18.26 8.06 17.11
C ASP A 143 17.19 8.38 16.05
N ASP A 144 17.41 9.40 15.20
CA ASP A 144 16.45 9.76 14.14
C ASP A 144 16.46 8.81 12.92
N GLY A 145 17.45 7.91 12.86
CA GLY A 145 17.47 6.73 12.00
C GLY A 145 18.82 6.02 12.05
N LEU A 146 18.90 4.80 11.50
CA LEU A 146 20.16 4.07 11.37
C LEU A 146 20.48 3.90 9.89
N ALA A 147 21.57 4.53 9.43
CA ALA A 147 22.09 4.25 8.09
C ALA A 147 23.09 3.09 8.10
N THR A 148 24.31 3.33 8.60
CA THR A 148 25.37 2.32 8.70
C THR A 148 25.52 1.76 10.12
N GLY A 149 24.81 2.32 11.10
CA GLY A 149 24.89 1.89 12.49
C GLY A 149 26.13 2.33 13.27
N ALA A 150 27.17 2.88 12.65
CA ALA A 150 28.47 3.12 13.31
C ALA A 150 28.38 3.96 14.61
N SER A 151 27.60 5.05 14.61
CA SER A 151 27.41 5.87 15.82
C SER A 151 26.65 5.12 16.91
N MET A 152 25.64 4.32 16.52
CA MET A 152 24.83 3.51 17.42
C MET A 152 25.65 2.39 18.04
N LEU A 153 26.49 1.71 17.25
CA LEU A 153 27.40 0.66 17.73
C LEU A 153 28.36 1.20 18.80
N ALA A 154 28.93 2.39 18.56
CA ALA A 154 29.79 3.04 19.53
C ALA A 154 29.06 3.39 20.84
N ALA A 155 27.81 3.86 20.74
CA ALA A 155 26.98 4.11 21.91
C ALA A 155 26.67 2.83 22.70
N VAL A 156 26.28 1.75 22.02
CA VAL A 156 26.02 0.45 22.65
C VAL A 156 27.26 -0.08 23.38
N GLN A 157 28.44 -0.01 22.75
CA GLN A 157 29.67 -0.47 23.38
C GLN A 157 30.04 0.36 24.61
N ALA A 158 29.90 1.69 24.55
CA ALA A 158 30.14 2.55 25.70
C ALA A 158 29.15 2.30 26.84
N LEU A 159 27.88 2.04 26.53
CA LEU A 159 26.84 1.75 27.53
C LEU A 159 27.04 0.40 28.21
N ARG A 160 27.47 -0.65 27.48
CA ARG A 160 27.70 -1.98 28.07
C ARG A 160 28.69 -1.96 29.24
N GLU A 161 29.71 -1.10 29.18
CA GLU A 161 30.68 -0.96 30.27
C GLU A 161 30.14 -0.27 31.52
N ALA A 162 28.99 0.41 31.41
CA ALA A 162 28.27 0.99 32.55
C ALA A 162 27.30 -0.02 33.21
N GLU A 163 27.31 -1.28 32.76
CA GLU A 163 26.54 -2.41 33.29
C GLU A 163 25.02 -2.14 33.41
N PRO A 164 24.33 -1.73 32.32
CA PRO A 164 22.87 -1.67 32.29
C PRO A 164 22.27 -3.08 32.38
N SER A 165 21.03 -3.19 32.85
CA SER A 165 20.31 -4.47 32.86
C SER A 165 19.85 -4.90 31.47
N GLY A 166 19.76 -3.96 30.53
CA GLY A 166 19.45 -4.21 29.13
C GLY A 166 19.57 -2.95 28.27
N ILE A 167 19.78 -3.13 26.98
CA ILE A 167 19.87 -2.08 25.96
C ILE A 167 18.84 -2.39 24.87
N VAL A 168 17.98 -1.43 24.58
CA VAL A 168 16.98 -1.47 23.51
C VAL A 168 17.31 -0.37 22.52
N ILE A 169 17.46 -0.70 21.24
CA ILE A 169 17.61 0.32 20.19
C ILE A 169 16.24 0.67 19.64
N ALA A 170 15.93 1.96 19.53
CA ALA A 170 14.68 2.43 18.95
C ALA A 170 14.91 3.51 17.89
N VAL A 171 14.57 3.24 16.63
CA VAL A 171 14.78 4.18 15.53
C VAL A 171 13.62 4.24 14.52
N PRO A 172 13.32 5.41 13.94
CA PRO A 172 12.21 5.54 13.00
C PRO A 172 12.43 4.77 11.70
N ALA A 173 13.65 4.82 11.15
CA ALA A 173 13.96 4.22 9.87
C ALA A 173 15.38 3.62 9.84
N ALA A 174 15.50 2.40 9.30
CA ALA A 174 16.78 1.71 9.14
C ALA A 174 16.75 0.63 8.03
N PRO A 175 17.88 0.27 7.39
CA PRO A 175 17.95 -0.92 6.57
C PRO A 175 17.70 -2.19 7.39
N GLU A 176 16.96 -3.14 6.84
CA GLU A 176 16.70 -4.44 7.49
C GLU A 176 18.01 -5.15 7.88
N SER A 177 19.03 -5.09 7.02
CA SER A 177 20.35 -5.66 7.30
C SER A 177 20.99 -5.12 8.57
N THR A 178 20.86 -3.81 8.81
CA THR A 178 21.42 -3.14 9.99
C THR A 178 20.62 -3.50 11.24
N CYS A 179 19.29 -3.58 11.15
CA CYS A 179 18.46 -4.05 12.27
C CYS A 179 18.82 -5.48 12.69
N ARG A 180 19.03 -6.39 11.74
CA ARG A 180 19.45 -7.78 12.03
C ARG A 180 20.83 -7.84 12.69
N GLU A 181 21.77 -7.01 12.27
CA GLU A 181 23.09 -6.93 12.88
C GLU A 181 22.98 -6.51 14.36
N PHE A 182 22.21 -5.46 14.65
CA PHE A 182 22.00 -4.99 16.02
C PHE A 182 21.20 -5.98 16.88
N ALA A 183 20.25 -6.72 16.32
CA ALA A 183 19.51 -7.74 17.05
C ALA A 183 20.40 -8.85 17.63
N GLY A 184 21.62 -9.03 17.10
CA GLY A 184 22.63 -9.93 17.69
C GLY A 184 23.50 -9.29 18.78
N ILE A 185 23.37 -7.98 19.04
CA ILE A 185 24.24 -7.19 19.92
C ILE A 185 23.44 -6.53 21.06
N VAL A 186 22.15 -6.31 20.93
CA VAL A 186 21.34 -5.69 21.99
C VAL A 186 20.17 -6.60 22.38
N ASP A 187 19.50 -6.28 23.48
CA ASP A 187 18.38 -7.08 23.98
C ASP A 187 17.15 -6.97 23.09
N ASP A 188 16.95 -5.82 22.44
CA ASP A 188 15.85 -5.59 21.50
C ASP A 188 16.16 -4.46 20.49
N VAL A 189 15.55 -4.56 19.31
CA VAL A 189 15.63 -3.55 18.24
C VAL A 189 14.22 -3.22 17.75
N VAL A 190 13.76 -2.01 18.06
CA VAL A 190 12.48 -1.46 17.62
C VAL A 190 12.72 -0.50 16.46
N CYS A 191 12.25 -0.86 15.27
CA CYS A 191 12.35 -0.03 14.08
C CYS A 191 10.96 0.20 13.49
N ALA A 192 10.55 1.46 13.32
CA ALA A 192 9.21 1.77 12.81
C ALA A 192 9.07 1.48 11.30
N SER A 193 10.11 1.71 10.51
CA SER A 193 10.09 1.48 9.05
C SER A 193 11.44 0.96 8.53
N MET A 194 11.43 -0.02 7.62
CA MET A 194 12.63 -0.59 7.02
C MET A 194 12.65 -0.45 5.49
N PRO A 195 12.82 0.76 4.94
CA PRO A 195 12.67 1.00 3.50
C PRO A 195 13.79 0.34 2.69
N THR A 196 13.45 -0.29 1.55
CA THR A 196 14.43 -0.97 0.66
C THR A 196 14.32 -0.50 -0.81
N PRO A 197 15.35 0.12 -1.43
CA PRO A 197 16.66 0.49 -0.87
C PRO A 197 16.60 1.60 0.19
N PHE A 198 17.39 1.43 1.25
CA PHE A 198 17.65 2.52 2.21
C PHE A 198 18.73 3.43 1.63
N LEU A 199 18.39 4.71 1.36
CA LEU A 199 19.34 5.69 0.81
C LEU A 199 19.98 6.55 1.91
N ALA A 200 19.15 7.25 2.68
CA ALA A 200 19.59 8.08 3.80
C ALA A 200 18.46 8.22 4.83
N VAL A 201 18.83 8.54 6.08
CA VAL A 201 17.86 8.76 7.17
C VAL A 201 16.87 9.87 6.79
N GLY A 202 17.36 11.01 6.30
CA GLY A 202 16.54 12.18 6.00
C GLY A 202 15.49 11.98 4.91
N GLU A 203 15.65 10.96 4.06
CA GLU A 203 14.67 10.63 3.03
C GLU A 203 13.36 10.13 3.64
N SER A 204 13.40 9.58 4.85
CA SER A 204 12.22 9.11 5.59
C SER A 204 11.39 10.26 6.16
N PHE A 205 11.82 11.52 6.04
CA PHE A 205 11.19 12.68 6.67
C PHE A 205 10.79 13.75 5.65
N TRP A 206 9.59 14.33 5.78
CA TRP A 206 9.17 15.50 5.01
C TRP A 206 9.93 16.77 5.45
N ASP A 207 10.09 16.95 6.77
CA ASP A 207 10.91 17.97 7.40
C ASP A 207 12.07 17.32 8.16
N PHE A 208 13.25 17.37 7.55
CA PHE A 208 14.50 16.90 8.14
C PHE A 208 15.48 18.03 8.43
N ARG A 209 14.99 19.21 8.82
CA ARG A 209 15.84 20.34 9.19
C ARG A 209 16.83 19.95 10.29
N GLN A 210 18.01 20.58 10.27
CA GLN A 210 19.07 20.31 11.22
C GLN A 210 18.64 20.71 12.64
N VAL A 211 18.67 19.76 13.57
CA VAL A 211 18.43 20.02 15.00
C VAL A 211 19.57 20.88 15.58
N THR A 212 19.21 21.96 16.27
CA THR A 212 20.16 22.91 16.88
C THR A 212 20.48 22.53 18.33
N ASP A 213 21.61 23.04 18.85
CA ASP A 213 21.97 22.84 20.27
C ASP A 213 20.89 23.45 21.20
N ASP A 214 20.33 24.60 20.83
CA ASP A 214 19.24 25.25 21.59
C ASP A 214 17.97 24.39 21.64
N GLU A 215 17.65 23.68 20.57
CA GLU A 215 16.51 22.75 20.53
C GLU A 215 16.75 21.55 21.45
N VAL A 216 17.96 20.97 21.42
CA VAL A 216 18.37 19.90 22.34
C VAL A 216 18.24 20.37 23.79
N CYS A 217 18.81 21.53 24.15
CA CYS A 217 18.73 22.06 25.51
C CYS A 217 17.28 22.29 25.95
N ARG A 218 16.43 22.82 25.07
CA ARG A 218 15.00 23.06 25.37
C ARG A 218 14.26 21.76 25.66
N LEU A 219 14.48 20.71 24.87
CA LEU A 219 13.86 19.40 25.05
C LEU A 219 14.35 18.75 26.34
N LEU A 220 15.65 18.77 26.61
CA LEU A 220 16.22 18.21 27.85
C LEU A 220 15.81 18.96 29.13
N ALA A 221 15.42 20.23 29.01
CA ALA A 221 14.86 21.02 30.11
C ALA A 221 13.35 20.82 30.30
N THR A 222 12.66 20.24 29.31
CA THR A 222 11.23 19.96 29.36
C THR A 222 11.02 18.59 30.02
N PRO A 223 10.36 18.50 31.20
CA PRO A 223 10.23 17.24 31.93
C PRO A 223 9.49 16.18 31.11
N THR A 224 9.95 14.93 31.20
CA THR A 224 9.30 13.73 30.63
C THR A 224 8.71 12.83 31.72
N THR A 225 9.06 13.09 32.98
CA THR A 225 8.55 12.41 34.19
C THR A 225 7.77 13.40 35.05
N GLY A 226 6.75 12.92 35.77
CA GLY A 226 5.95 13.76 36.67
C GLY A 226 5.11 14.84 35.97
N VAL A 227 5.13 14.90 34.63
CA VAL A 227 4.14 15.62 33.85
C VAL A 227 2.88 14.75 33.90
N PRO A 228 1.77 15.19 34.52
CA PRO A 228 0.51 14.50 34.30
C PRO A 228 0.31 14.49 32.79
N ALA A 229 0.21 13.30 32.19
CA ALA A 229 -0.07 13.16 30.76
C ALA A 229 -1.15 14.19 30.44
N LYS A 230 -0.81 15.19 29.62
CA LYS A 230 -1.81 16.17 29.21
C LYS A 230 -2.89 15.30 28.60
N PRO A 231 -4.09 15.19 29.19
CA PRO A 231 -5.12 14.39 28.55
C PRO A 231 -5.25 15.06 27.19
N ALA A 232 -4.99 14.32 26.11
CA ALA A 232 -5.52 14.76 24.83
C ALA A 232 -7.00 15.01 25.13
N ALA A 233 -7.47 16.25 24.93
CA ALA A 233 -8.81 16.63 25.38
C ALA A 233 -9.86 15.62 24.91
N HIS A 234 -9.57 14.97 23.77
CA HIS A 234 -10.13 13.71 23.32
C HIS A 234 -9.04 12.82 22.69
N THR A 235 -9.14 11.51 22.82
CA THR A 235 -8.29 10.55 22.06
C THR A 235 -8.63 10.62 20.56
N PRO A 236 -7.74 10.19 19.64
CA PRO A 236 -8.06 10.13 18.22
C PRO A 236 -9.34 9.34 17.91
N ALA A 237 -9.60 8.26 18.64
CA ALA A 237 -10.81 7.46 18.51
C ALA A 237 -12.05 8.21 19.01
N GLU A 238 -11.96 8.97 20.10
CA GLU A 238 -13.06 9.82 20.59
C GLU A 238 -13.38 10.95 19.59
N VAL A 239 -12.35 11.56 18.98
CA VAL A 239 -12.55 12.60 17.95
C VAL A 239 -13.25 12.00 16.74
N ILE A 240 -12.76 10.90 16.18
CA ILE A 240 -13.41 10.22 15.05
C ILE A 240 -14.82 9.78 15.45
N GLY A 241 -14.97 9.16 16.61
CA GLY A 241 -16.25 8.67 17.12
C GLY A 241 -17.30 9.78 17.24
N ALA A 242 -16.90 11.01 17.60
CA ALA A 242 -17.81 12.15 17.71
C ALA A 242 -18.30 12.68 16.35
N VAL A 243 -17.52 12.53 15.29
CA VAL A 243 -17.83 13.06 13.94
C VAL A 243 -18.14 11.98 12.89
N ALA A 244 -18.02 10.70 13.26
CA ALA A 244 -18.35 9.57 12.42
C ALA A 244 -19.81 9.63 11.95
N ILE A 245 -20.02 9.37 10.65
CA ILE A 245 -21.33 9.35 10.02
C ILE A 245 -21.80 7.89 9.94
N ASP A 246 -22.91 7.55 10.59
CA ASP A 246 -23.41 6.17 10.61
C ASP A 246 -23.63 5.61 9.20
N ALA A 247 -23.11 4.41 8.95
CA ALA A 247 -23.17 3.75 7.65
C ALA A 247 -23.56 2.27 7.86
N PRO A 248 -24.81 1.98 8.29
CA PRO A 248 -25.25 0.63 8.58
C PRO A 248 -25.03 -0.29 7.35
N GLY A 249 -24.41 -1.45 7.57
CA GLY A 249 -24.02 -2.37 6.50
C GLY A 249 -22.99 -1.80 5.53
N GLY A 250 -22.25 -0.75 5.92
CA GLY A 250 -21.29 -0.06 5.08
C GLY A 250 -21.89 0.94 4.08
N VAL A 251 -23.18 1.28 4.19
CA VAL A 251 -23.86 2.22 3.27
C VAL A 251 -24.15 3.54 3.98
N PRO A 252 -23.39 4.62 3.69
CA PRO A 252 -23.61 5.92 4.33
C PRO A 252 -24.90 6.58 3.84
N PRO A 253 -25.39 7.63 4.54
CA PRO A 253 -26.57 8.39 4.13
C PRO A 253 -26.33 9.06 2.78
N ARG A 254 -27.40 9.20 1.99
CA ARG A 254 -27.33 9.73 0.62
C ARG A 254 -26.81 11.16 0.58
N GLU A 255 -27.08 11.94 1.62
CA GLU A 255 -26.62 13.33 1.77
C GLU A 255 -25.10 13.38 1.88
N ALA A 256 -24.52 12.57 2.77
CA ALA A 256 -23.07 12.46 2.94
C ALA A 256 -22.39 11.94 1.67
N LEU A 257 -22.96 10.92 1.02
CA LEU A 257 -22.43 10.42 -0.26
C LEU A 257 -22.53 11.48 -1.37
N ALA A 258 -23.62 12.25 -1.42
CA ALA A 258 -23.79 13.29 -2.43
C ALA A 258 -22.79 14.43 -2.26
N GLU A 259 -22.51 14.84 -1.02
CA GLU A 259 -21.50 15.84 -0.70
C GLU A 259 -20.08 15.34 -1.02
N LEU A 260 -19.74 14.12 -0.60
CA LEU A 260 -18.45 13.50 -0.87
C LEU A 260 -18.17 13.37 -2.38
N ILE A 261 -19.16 12.88 -3.13
CA ILE A 261 -19.02 12.57 -4.56
C ILE A 261 -19.10 13.83 -5.41
N GLY A 262 -20.02 14.75 -5.11
CA GLY A 262 -20.26 15.95 -5.89
C GLY A 262 -20.37 15.67 -7.40
N ASP A 263 -19.58 16.42 -8.18
CA ASP A 263 -19.52 16.33 -9.64
C ASP A 263 -18.45 15.35 -10.16
N ALA A 264 -17.94 14.46 -9.30
CA ALA A 264 -16.91 13.51 -9.69
C ALA A 264 -17.34 12.67 -10.91
N ARG A 265 -16.47 12.62 -11.92
CA ARG A 265 -16.60 11.77 -13.12
C ARG A 265 -16.29 10.31 -12.78
N ILE A 266 -15.37 10.09 -11.84
CA ILE A 266 -14.88 8.77 -11.46
C ILE A 266 -14.96 8.63 -9.96
N VAL A 267 -15.60 7.56 -9.49
CA VAL A 267 -15.65 7.19 -8.08
C VAL A 267 -15.05 5.80 -7.94
N LEU A 268 -13.86 5.73 -7.34
CA LEU A 268 -13.16 4.50 -7.05
C LEU A 268 -13.55 4.02 -5.65
N ILE A 269 -14.14 2.83 -5.58
CA ILE A 269 -14.59 2.22 -4.33
C ILE A 269 -13.76 0.97 -4.07
N GLY A 270 -12.92 1.08 -3.05
CA GLY A 270 -11.96 0.10 -2.58
C GLY A 270 -12.59 -1.03 -1.79
N GLU A 271 -11.76 -2.00 -1.45
CA GLU A 271 -12.02 -2.99 -0.40
C GLU A 271 -10.70 -3.39 0.26
N SER A 272 -10.67 -3.56 1.59
CA SER A 272 -9.47 -4.07 2.29
C SER A 272 -9.34 -5.58 2.22
N SER A 273 -10.33 -6.27 1.63
CA SER A 273 -10.18 -7.67 1.24
C SER A 273 -11.04 -8.07 0.04
N HIS A 274 -10.54 -8.99 -0.80
CA HIS A 274 -11.30 -9.52 -1.95
C HIS A 274 -12.39 -10.54 -1.60
N GLY A 275 -12.54 -10.88 -0.32
CA GLY A 275 -13.37 -12.00 0.14
C GLY A 275 -14.37 -11.66 1.21
N THR A 276 -14.75 -10.39 1.35
CA THR A 276 -15.67 -9.94 2.41
C THR A 276 -17.03 -9.56 1.85
N HIS A 277 -18.09 -10.18 2.36
CA HIS A 277 -19.46 -10.00 1.90
C HIS A 277 -19.94 -8.55 2.02
N GLU A 278 -19.75 -7.92 3.18
CA GLU A 278 -20.25 -6.57 3.44
C GLU A 278 -19.60 -5.50 2.54
N PHE A 279 -18.34 -5.69 2.14
CA PHE A 279 -17.66 -4.78 1.21
C PHE A 279 -18.29 -4.85 -0.18
N TYR A 280 -18.59 -6.06 -0.68
CA TYR A 280 -19.27 -6.23 -1.96
C TYR A 280 -20.70 -5.69 -1.91
N GLU A 281 -21.44 -5.98 -0.83
CA GLU A 281 -22.82 -5.52 -0.67
C GLU A 281 -22.88 -4.00 -0.63
N ALA A 282 -22.05 -3.35 0.21
CA ALA A 282 -21.99 -1.89 0.30
C ALA A 282 -21.61 -1.25 -1.04
N ARG A 283 -20.58 -1.77 -1.74
CA ARG A 283 -20.19 -1.31 -3.08
C ARG A 283 -21.35 -1.42 -4.06
N ALA A 284 -22.07 -2.55 -4.06
CA ALA A 284 -23.23 -2.76 -4.91
C ALA A 284 -24.34 -1.75 -4.61
N GLN A 285 -24.71 -1.52 -3.34
CA GLN A 285 -25.77 -0.60 -2.96
C GLN A 285 -25.44 0.88 -3.27
N ILE A 286 -24.22 1.32 -2.96
CA ILE A 286 -23.74 2.67 -3.32
C ILE A 286 -23.80 2.85 -4.84
N THR A 287 -23.34 1.84 -5.60
CA THR A 287 -23.31 1.89 -7.06
C THR A 287 -24.71 1.89 -7.67
N LYS A 288 -25.66 1.13 -7.13
CA LYS A 288 -27.07 1.16 -7.55
C LYS A 288 -27.63 2.58 -7.48
N TRP A 289 -27.44 3.24 -6.34
CA TRP A 289 -27.86 4.63 -6.15
C TRP A 289 -27.14 5.60 -7.10
N LEU A 290 -25.84 5.44 -7.31
CA LEU A 290 -25.08 6.27 -8.25
C LEU A 290 -25.60 6.17 -9.69
N ILE A 291 -25.99 4.97 -10.12
CA ILE A 291 -26.57 4.72 -11.44
C ILE A 291 -27.98 5.32 -11.53
N GLU A 292 -28.82 5.11 -10.52
CA GLU A 292 -30.22 5.54 -10.54
C GLU A 292 -30.39 7.06 -10.38
N GLU A 293 -29.59 7.70 -9.54
CA GLU A 293 -29.82 9.09 -9.12
C GLU A 293 -28.72 10.07 -9.50
N LYS A 294 -27.50 9.59 -9.80
CA LYS A 294 -26.34 10.46 -10.07
C LYS A 294 -25.80 10.35 -11.49
N GLY A 295 -26.46 9.57 -12.36
CA GLY A 295 -26.13 9.49 -13.79
C GLY A 295 -24.85 8.70 -14.09
N PHE A 296 -24.41 7.84 -13.18
CA PHE A 296 -23.34 6.88 -13.49
C PHE A 296 -23.83 5.85 -14.49
N CYS A 297 -23.00 5.57 -15.50
CA CYS A 297 -23.37 4.72 -16.62
C CYS A 297 -22.39 3.57 -16.86
N ALA A 298 -21.42 3.36 -15.98
CA ALA A 298 -20.52 2.22 -16.06
C ALA A 298 -20.00 1.83 -14.68
N VAL A 299 -19.80 0.54 -14.50
CA VAL A 299 -19.00 -0.06 -13.43
C VAL A 299 -17.78 -0.70 -14.08
N ALA A 300 -16.59 -0.27 -13.69
CA ALA A 300 -15.32 -0.81 -14.17
C ALA A 300 -14.63 -1.56 -13.01
N ALA A 301 -14.59 -2.89 -13.09
CA ALA A 301 -14.05 -3.74 -12.05
C ALA A 301 -12.59 -4.09 -12.33
N GLU A 302 -11.82 -4.38 -11.27
CA GLU A 302 -10.52 -5.06 -11.29
C GLU A 302 -10.70 -6.52 -11.73
N ALA A 303 -11.20 -6.67 -12.95
CA ALA A 303 -11.64 -7.90 -13.57
C ALA A 303 -11.03 -8.00 -14.96
N ASP A 304 -10.82 -9.23 -15.41
CA ASP A 304 -10.38 -9.52 -16.77
C ASP A 304 -11.37 -8.91 -17.78
N TRP A 305 -10.81 -8.16 -18.74
CA TRP A 305 -11.57 -7.47 -19.78
C TRP A 305 -12.61 -8.36 -20.50
N PRO A 306 -12.25 -9.56 -20.99
CA PRO A 306 -13.19 -10.38 -21.73
C PRO A 306 -14.30 -11.01 -20.87
N ASP A 307 -13.99 -11.35 -19.64
CA ASP A 307 -14.95 -11.99 -18.73
C ASP A 307 -16.01 -10.99 -18.28
N ALA A 308 -15.57 -9.78 -17.94
CA ALA A 308 -16.47 -8.68 -17.64
C ALA A 308 -17.30 -8.26 -18.87
N TYR A 309 -16.80 -8.42 -20.09
CA TYR A 309 -17.59 -8.13 -21.29
C TYR A 309 -18.71 -9.12 -21.53
N ARG A 310 -18.52 -10.42 -21.23
CA ARG A 310 -19.62 -11.37 -21.25
C ARG A 310 -20.74 -10.94 -20.31
N ALA A 311 -20.40 -10.54 -19.08
CA ALA A 311 -21.35 -9.94 -18.13
C ALA A 311 -21.97 -8.64 -18.68
N ASN A 312 -21.18 -7.77 -19.33
CA ASN A 312 -21.66 -6.54 -19.97
C ASN A 312 -22.74 -6.81 -21.02
N ARG A 313 -22.49 -7.80 -21.87
CA ARG A 313 -23.42 -8.21 -22.93
C ARG A 313 -24.72 -8.66 -22.31
N TYR A 314 -24.67 -9.53 -21.29
CA TYR A 314 -25.85 -9.93 -20.52
C TYR A 314 -26.61 -8.70 -20.02
N VAL A 315 -25.99 -7.80 -19.22
CA VAL A 315 -26.71 -6.67 -18.61
C VAL A 315 -27.30 -5.68 -19.63
N ARG A 316 -26.70 -5.55 -20.81
CA ARG A 316 -27.24 -4.73 -21.91
C ARG A 316 -28.28 -5.46 -22.76
N GLY A 317 -28.32 -6.77 -22.67
CA GLY A 317 -29.24 -7.63 -23.43
C GLY A 317 -28.77 -8.02 -24.80
N LEU A 318 -27.46 -8.17 -24.90
CA LEU A 318 -26.75 -8.66 -26.04
C LEU A 318 -26.29 -10.09 -25.71
N GLY A 319 -26.24 -10.97 -26.72
CA GLY A 319 -25.85 -12.37 -26.52
C GLY A 319 -26.98 -13.27 -26.01
N ASP A 320 -26.59 -14.50 -25.68
CA ASP A 320 -27.52 -15.62 -25.48
C ASP A 320 -27.61 -16.09 -24.02
N ASP A 321 -26.78 -15.56 -23.11
CA ASP A 321 -26.79 -15.90 -21.69
C ASP A 321 -28.16 -15.58 -21.07
N THR A 322 -28.75 -16.57 -20.39
CA THR A 322 -30.13 -16.53 -19.90
C THR A 322 -30.26 -15.98 -18.48
N GLY A 323 -29.18 -16.01 -17.71
CA GLY A 323 -29.14 -15.56 -16.31
C GLY A 323 -27.75 -15.08 -15.88
N ALA A 324 -27.69 -14.45 -14.71
CA ALA A 324 -26.46 -13.86 -14.19
C ALA A 324 -25.38 -14.91 -13.87
N ASP A 325 -25.75 -16.10 -13.35
CA ASP A 325 -24.79 -17.19 -13.10
C ASP A 325 -24.07 -17.63 -14.38
N GLU A 326 -24.81 -17.75 -15.49
CA GLU A 326 -24.26 -18.08 -16.80
C GLU A 326 -23.37 -16.96 -17.35
N ALA A 327 -23.80 -15.70 -17.20
CA ALA A 327 -23.03 -14.54 -17.63
C ALA A 327 -21.70 -14.38 -16.87
N LEU A 328 -21.68 -14.79 -15.59
CA LEU A 328 -20.48 -14.81 -14.74
C LEU A 328 -19.65 -16.09 -14.90
N SER A 329 -20.10 -17.05 -15.70
CA SER A 329 -19.39 -18.33 -15.85
C SER A 329 -18.02 -18.19 -16.50
N GLY A 330 -17.73 -17.07 -17.19
CA GLY A 330 -16.41 -16.78 -17.73
C GLY A 330 -15.32 -16.60 -16.66
N PHE A 331 -15.66 -16.17 -15.44
CA PHE A 331 -14.68 -15.99 -14.36
C PHE A 331 -14.24 -17.34 -13.77
N GLU A 332 -13.39 -18.07 -14.50
CA GLU A 332 -12.92 -19.42 -14.17
C GLU A 332 -11.49 -19.41 -13.60
N ARG A 333 -10.72 -18.37 -13.92
CA ARG A 333 -9.33 -18.24 -13.48
C ARG A 333 -9.24 -17.95 -12.00
N PHE A 334 -8.10 -18.32 -11.40
CA PHE A 334 -7.81 -17.97 -10.02
C PHE A 334 -7.74 -16.44 -9.86
N PRO A 335 -8.41 -15.87 -8.83
CA PRO A 335 -9.36 -16.52 -7.91
C PRO A 335 -10.77 -16.71 -8.50
N ALA A 336 -11.35 -17.90 -8.31
CA ALA A 336 -12.65 -18.23 -8.90
C ALA A 336 -13.86 -17.53 -8.22
N TRP A 337 -13.69 -16.82 -7.10
CA TRP A 337 -14.81 -16.24 -6.33
C TRP A 337 -14.93 -14.72 -6.43
N MET A 338 -13.87 -14.01 -6.83
CA MET A 338 -13.77 -12.55 -6.71
C MET A 338 -14.92 -11.83 -7.45
N TRP A 339 -15.23 -12.27 -8.67
CA TRP A 339 -16.36 -11.74 -9.44
C TRP A 339 -17.50 -12.74 -9.65
N ARG A 340 -17.30 -14.00 -9.25
CA ARG A 340 -18.27 -15.10 -9.35
C ARG A 340 -18.76 -15.50 -7.95
N ASN A 341 -19.53 -14.60 -7.36
CA ASN A 341 -20.12 -14.74 -6.04
C ASN A 341 -21.59 -14.27 -6.04
N THR A 342 -22.28 -14.54 -4.94
CA THR A 342 -23.71 -14.24 -4.80
C THR A 342 -24.03 -12.75 -4.94
N VAL A 343 -23.19 -11.87 -4.39
CA VAL A 343 -23.44 -10.42 -4.42
C VAL A 343 -23.28 -9.84 -5.83
N VAL A 344 -22.22 -10.25 -6.57
CA VAL A 344 -22.01 -9.79 -7.95
C VAL A 344 -23.08 -10.35 -8.88
N ARG A 345 -23.48 -11.62 -8.70
CA ARG A 345 -24.63 -12.20 -9.43
C ARG A 345 -25.88 -11.35 -9.26
N ASP A 346 -26.24 -11.03 -8.02
CA ASP A 346 -27.45 -10.26 -7.72
C ASP A 346 -27.35 -8.82 -8.24
N PHE A 347 -26.15 -8.21 -8.21
CA PHE A 347 -25.90 -6.89 -8.79
C PHE A 347 -26.04 -6.89 -10.33
N VAL A 348 -25.46 -7.88 -11.01
CA VAL A 348 -25.53 -8.04 -12.47
C VAL A 348 -26.97 -8.29 -12.92
N ASP A 349 -27.73 -9.12 -12.19
CA ASP A 349 -29.15 -9.33 -12.49
C ASP A 349 -30.00 -8.07 -12.25
N TRP A 350 -29.74 -7.35 -11.16
CA TRP A 350 -30.36 -6.04 -10.93
C TRP A 350 -30.06 -5.06 -12.07
N LEU A 351 -28.80 -4.99 -12.52
CA LEU A 351 -28.36 -4.07 -13.58
C LEU A 351 -29.04 -4.39 -14.91
N ARG A 352 -29.19 -5.68 -15.24
CA ARG A 352 -30.01 -6.17 -16.36
C ARG A 352 -31.44 -5.67 -16.25
N GLY A 353 -32.07 -5.87 -15.09
CA GLY A 353 -33.44 -5.46 -14.82
C GLY A 353 -33.62 -3.95 -14.95
N ARG A 354 -32.69 -3.15 -14.41
CA ARG A 354 -32.66 -1.69 -14.58
C ARG A 354 -32.58 -1.35 -16.07
N ASN A 355 -31.60 -1.86 -16.79
CA ASN A 355 -31.37 -1.51 -18.20
C ASN A 355 -32.56 -1.86 -19.11
N ARG A 356 -33.35 -2.89 -18.77
CA ARG A 356 -34.62 -3.16 -19.46
C ARG A 356 -35.67 -2.07 -19.23
N ARG A 357 -35.66 -1.43 -18.05
CA ARG A 357 -36.58 -0.33 -17.67
C ARG A 357 -36.11 1.05 -18.13
N SER A 358 -34.86 1.22 -18.56
CA SER A 358 -34.29 2.54 -18.86
C SER A 358 -34.80 3.17 -20.17
N GLY A 359 -35.51 2.42 -21.01
CA GLY A 359 -36.08 2.92 -22.26
C GLY A 359 -35.01 3.55 -23.17
N ALA A 360 -35.19 4.81 -23.54
CA ALA A 360 -34.25 5.57 -24.37
C ALA A 360 -33.06 6.17 -23.59
N GLN A 361 -33.02 6.04 -22.25
CA GLN A 361 -31.87 6.49 -21.47
C GLN A 361 -30.66 5.58 -21.69
N ARG A 362 -29.45 6.15 -21.59
CA ARG A 362 -28.19 5.39 -21.67
C ARG A 362 -28.23 4.22 -20.68
N GLN A 363 -27.99 3.02 -21.19
CA GLN A 363 -27.83 1.82 -20.36
C GLN A 363 -26.51 1.88 -19.60
N ALA A 364 -26.49 1.35 -18.39
CA ALA A 364 -25.26 1.22 -17.62
C ALA A 364 -24.57 -0.12 -17.95
N GLY A 365 -23.25 -0.11 -18.12
CA GLY A 365 -22.47 -1.30 -18.44
C GLY A 365 -21.61 -1.80 -17.28
N PHE A 366 -21.10 -3.03 -17.41
CA PHE A 366 -20.14 -3.67 -16.51
C PHE A 366 -18.87 -3.99 -17.30
N TYR A 367 -17.70 -3.53 -16.87
CA TYR A 367 -16.47 -3.56 -17.65
C TYR A 367 -15.31 -4.08 -16.81
N GLY A 368 -14.33 -4.71 -17.45
CA GLY A 368 -13.08 -5.09 -16.80
C GLY A 368 -12.05 -3.96 -16.93
N LEU A 369 -10.96 -4.07 -16.19
CA LEU A 369 -9.80 -3.16 -16.28
C LEU A 369 -8.48 -3.93 -16.32
N ASP A 370 -8.49 -5.20 -15.90
CA ASP A 370 -7.28 -5.97 -15.62
C ASP A 370 -6.72 -6.65 -16.88
N LEU A 371 -5.47 -7.11 -16.78
CA LEU A 371 -4.68 -7.60 -17.91
C LEU A 371 -4.32 -9.09 -17.86
N TYR A 372 -4.82 -9.85 -16.90
CA TYR A 372 -4.40 -11.23 -16.73
C TYR A 372 -4.83 -12.14 -17.88
N SER A 373 -5.94 -11.83 -18.55
CA SER A 373 -6.59 -12.58 -19.64
C SER A 373 -5.86 -12.66 -20.99
N LEU A 374 -4.54 -12.86 -21.03
CA LEU A 374 -3.74 -12.90 -22.28
C LEU A 374 -4.35 -13.79 -23.38
N HIS A 375 -4.49 -15.10 -23.15
CA HIS A 375 -4.97 -16.04 -24.18
C HIS A 375 -6.43 -15.81 -24.57
N ARG A 376 -7.30 -15.57 -23.58
CA ARG A 376 -8.71 -15.25 -23.84
C ARG A 376 -8.87 -13.99 -24.67
N SER A 377 -8.06 -12.96 -24.40
CA SER A 377 -8.09 -11.71 -25.19
C SER A 377 -7.63 -11.94 -26.65
N MET A 378 -6.66 -12.82 -26.89
CA MET A 378 -6.27 -13.22 -28.25
C MET A 378 -7.44 -13.88 -29.01
N HIS A 379 -8.16 -14.80 -28.35
CA HIS A 379 -9.33 -15.44 -28.93
C HIS A 379 -10.44 -14.45 -29.28
N GLU A 380 -10.73 -13.48 -28.40
CA GLU A 380 -11.75 -12.46 -28.64
C GLU A 380 -11.40 -11.57 -29.84
N VAL A 381 -10.12 -11.20 -30.02
CA VAL A 381 -9.66 -10.46 -31.21
C VAL A 381 -9.87 -11.29 -32.49
N ILE A 382 -9.49 -12.57 -32.47
CA ILE A 382 -9.67 -13.46 -33.64
C ILE A 382 -11.16 -13.63 -33.96
N ALA A 383 -12.00 -13.88 -32.95
CA ALA A 383 -13.44 -14.09 -33.11
C ALA A 383 -14.14 -12.84 -33.65
N TYR A 384 -13.73 -11.65 -33.22
CA TYR A 384 -14.19 -10.40 -33.82
C TYR A 384 -13.80 -10.32 -35.30
N LEU A 385 -12.52 -10.53 -35.61
CA LEU A 385 -12.00 -10.44 -36.98
C LEU A 385 -12.61 -11.49 -37.92
N ASP A 386 -12.92 -12.70 -37.46
CA ASP A 386 -13.58 -13.71 -38.31
C ASP A 386 -14.92 -13.22 -38.84
N ARG A 387 -15.62 -12.39 -38.07
CA ARG A 387 -16.91 -11.81 -38.49
C ARG A 387 -16.71 -10.62 -39.44
N VAL A 388 -15.72 -9.76 -39.18
CA VAL A 388 -15.59 -8.47 -39.89
C VAL A 388 -14.53 -8.44 -40.99
N ASP A 389 -13.42 -9.16 -40.85
CA ASP A 389 -12.36 -9.30 -41.84
C ASP A 389 -11.64 -10.65 -41.68
N PRO A 390 -12.14 -11.72 -42.35
CA PRO A 390 -11.55 -13.06 -42.26
C PRO A 390 -10.08 -13.12 -42.72
N LYS A 391 -9.63 -12.20 -43.58
CA LYS A 391 -8.23 -12.15 -44.00
C LYS A 391 -7.35 -11.58 -42.89
N ALA A 392 -7.81 -10.56 -42.18
CA ALA A 392 -7.15 -10.07 -40.97
C ALA A 392 -7.16 -11.13 -39.86
N ALA A 393 -8.24 -11.89 -39.72
CA ALA A 393 -8.32 -12.99 -38.75
C ALA A 393 -7.27 -14.08 -39.01
N ALA A 394 -7.01 -14.42 -40.28
CA ALA A 394 -5.96 -15.37 -40.64
C ALA A 394 -4.56 -14.87 -40.23
N ARG A 395 -4.26 -13.57 -40.46
CA ARG A 395 -3.00 -12.95 -40.01
C ARG A 395 -2.89 -12.89 -38.48
N ALA A 396 -4.00 -12.60 -37.80
CA ALA A 396 -4.04 -12.57 -36.34
C ALA A 396 -3.71 -13.93 -35.73
N ARG A 397 -4.25 -15.03 -36.30
CA ARG A 397 -3.89 -16.40 -35.90
C ARG A 397 -2.41 -16.70 -36.11
N GLU A 398 -1.84 -16.29 -37.25
CA GLU A 398 -0.41 -16.46 -37.53
C GLU A 398 0.47 -15.73 -36.50
N ARG A 399 0.13 -14.48 -36.17
CA ARG A 399 0.87 -13.69 -35.17
C ARG A 399 0.74 -14.27 -33.76
N TYR A 400 -0.49 -14.58 -33.33
CA TYR A 400 -0.73 -15.13 -31.99
C TYR A 400 -0.26 -16.57 -31.82
N GLY A 401 -0.02 -17.31 -32.91
CA GLY A 401 0.63 -18.62 -32.86
C GLY A 401 2.03 -18.61 -32.21
N CYS A 402 2.67 -17.45 -32.06
CA CYS A 402 3.90 -17.29 -31.27
C CYS A 402 3.73 -17.74 -29.80
N PHE A 403 2.52 -17.60 -29.24
CA PHE A 403 2.22 -17.97 -27.84
C PHE A 403 1.90 -19.47 -27.66
N ASP A 404 1.76 -20.25 -28.75
CA ASP A 404 1.35 -21.67 -28.69
C ASP A 404 2.47 -22.60 -28.17
N HIS A 405 3.66 -22.07 -27.89
CA HIS A 405 4.77 -22.82 -27.33
C HIS A 405 4.61 -23.11 -25.82
N THR A 406 3.60 -22.54 -25.18
CA THR A 406 3.25 -22.76 -23.77
C THR A 406 1.81 -23.26 -23.62
N SER A 407 1.49 -23.88 -22.49
CA SER A 407 0.14 -24.36 -22.16
C SER A 407 -0.90 -23.27 -22.44
N ALA A 408 -2.02 -23.63 -23.09
CA ALA A 408 -3.15 -22.72 -23.22
C ALA A 408 -3.61 -22.26 -21.82
N ASP A 409 -3.77 -20.95 -21.65
CA ASP A 409 -4.08 -20.23 -20.39
C ASP A 409 -2.94 -20.00 -19.38
N ASP A 410 -1.68 -20.38 -19.68
CA ASP A 410 -0.56 -20.13 -18.76
C ASP A 410 0.34 -18.96 -19.20
N GLY A 411 -0.13 -17.73 -18.98
CA GLY A 411 0.66 -16.52 -19.21
C GLY A 411 1.95 -16.46 -18.36
N GLN A 412 1.97 -17.11 -17.18
CA GLN A 412 3.17 -17.17 -16.34
C GLN A 412 4.23 -18.09 -16.95
N ALA A 413 3.83 -19.22 -17.54
CA ALA A 413 4.73 -20.09 -18.28
C ALA A 413 5.35 -19.37 -19.50
N TYR A 414 4.55 -18.58 -20.24
CA TYR A 414 5.08 -17.69 -21.29
C TYR A 414 6.12 -16.73 -20.71
N GLY A 415 5.77 -16.01 -19.65
CA GLY A 415 6.65 -15.05 -19.01
C GLY A 415 7.98 -15.66 -18.55
N TYR A 416 7.93 -16.87 -17.99
CA TYR A 416 9.11 -17.60 -17.53
C TYR A 416 10.00 -17.98 -18.73
N ALA A 417 9.42 -18.54 -19.78
CA ALA A 417 10.15 -18.93 -20.97
C ALA A 417 10.81 -17.73 -21.66
N ALA A 418 10.08 -16.61 -21.79
CA ALA A 418 10.57 -15.39 -22.43
C ALA A 418 11.66 -14.68 -21.59
N ALA A 419 11.52 -14.64 -20.25
CA ALA A 419 12.47 -13.95 -19.38
C ALA A 419 13.83 -14.65 -19.27
N PHE A 420 13.86 -15.98 -19.33
CA PHE A 420 15.08 -16.78 -19.20
C PHE A 420 15.65 -17.30 -20.53
N GLY A 421 15.17 -16.77 -21.65
CA GLY A 421 15.69 -17.10 -22.98
C GLY A 421 15.35 -18.52 -23.46
N ALA A 422 14.34 -19.16 -22.86
CA ALA A 422 13.83 -20.47 -23.24
C ALA A 422 12.74 -20.40 -24.34
N GLY A 423 12.41 -19.21 -24.84
CA GLY A 423 11.51 -18.98 -25.97
C GLY A 423 11.67 -17.56 -26.57
N PRO A 424 11.15 -17.31 -27.79
CA PRO A 424 11.14 -15.97 -28.37
C PRO A 424 10.18 -15.03 -27.60
N SER A 425 10.49 -13.74 -27.59
CA SER A 425 9.49 -12.72 -27.20
C SER A 425 8.47 -12.57 -28.32
N CYS A 426 7.19 -12.58 -27.97
CA CYS A 426 6.07 -12.34 -28.88
C CYS A 426 5.63 -10.86 -28.90
N GLU A 427 6.46 -9.96 -28.38
CA GLU A 427 6.20 -8.51 -28.31
C GLU A 427 5.89 -7.91 -29.69
N ARG A 428 6.69 -8.27 -30.70
CA ARG A 428 6.54 -7.73 -32.06
C ARG A 428 5.18 -8.13 -32.64
N GLU A 429 4.81 -9.39 -32.50
CA GLU A 429 3.57 -9.98 -32.99
C GLU A 429 2.36 -9.32 -32.32
N ALA A 430 2.41 -9.13 -30.99
CA ALA A 430 1.36 -8.44 -30.24
C ALA A 430 1.21 -6.97 -30.67
N VAL A 431 2.33 -6.24 -30.83
CA VAL A 431 2.32 -4.84 -31.27
C VAL A 431 1.82 -4.71 -32.71
N GLU A 432 2.29 -5.55 -33.63
CA GLU A 432 1.83 -5.54 -35.02
C GLU A 432 0.33 -5.80 -35.13
N GLN A 433 -0.21 -6.72 -34.32
CA GLN A 433 -1.63 -7.01 -34.29
C GLN A 433 -2.46 -5.83 -33.78
N LEU A 434 -2.02 -5.17 -32.71
CA LEU A 434 -2.65 -3.95 -32.20
C LEU A 434 -2.61 -2.81 -33.21
N VAL A 435 -1.47 -2.61 -33.89
CA VAL A 435 -1.34 -1.55 -34.90
C VAL A 435 -2.25 -1.82 -36.10
N GLU A 436 -2.42 -3.07 -36.51
CA GLU A 436 -3.29 -3.41 -37.63
C GLU A 436 -4.77 -3.16 -37.33
N ILE A 437 -5.27 -3.56 -36.15
CA ILE A 437 -6.67 -3.30 -35.79
C ILE A 437 -6.95 -1.79 -35.72
N GLN A 438 -6.03 -1.02 -35.13
CA GLN A 438 -6.15 0.45 -35.04
C GLN A 438 -6.12 1.14 -36.41
N ARG A 439 -5.28 0.67 -37.34
CA ARG A 439 -5.22 1.22 -38.72
C ARG A 439 -6.53 1.02 -39.48
N ASN A 440 -7.22 -0.08 -39.24
CA ASN A 440 -8.47 -0.43 -39.91
C ASN A 440 -9.72 -0.01 -39.11
N ALA A 441 -9.56 0.61 -37.94
CA ALA A 441 -10.65 0.96 -37.02
C ALA A 441 -11.78 1.77 -37.70
N LEU A 442 -11.43 2.78 -38.51
CA LEU A 442 -12.42 3.58 -39.23
C LEU A 442 -13.20 2.78 -40.28
N GLU A 443 -12.57 1.79 -40.90
CA GLU A 443 -13.23 0.92 -41.87
C GLU A 443 -14.20 -0.02 -41.15
N TYR A 444 -13.75 -0.64 -40.05
CA TYR A 444 -14.56 -1.57 -39.27
C TYR A 444 -15.76 -0.89 -38.61
N ALA A 445 -15.57 0.31 -38.03
CA ALA A 445 -16.64 1.07 -37.39
C ALA A 445 -17.77 1.50 -38.35
N ARG A 446 -17.48 1.65 -39.65
CA ARG A 446 -18.45 2.11 -40.66
C ARG A 446 -19.41 1.02 -41.15
N ARG A 447 -19.18 -0.25 -40.82
CA ARG A 447 -19.91 -1.36 -41.44
C ARG A 447 -21.32 -1.58 -40.86
N ASP A 448 -21.56 -1.35 -39.57
CA ASP A 448 -22.85 -1.68 -38.93
C ASP A 448 -23.35 -0.70 -37.82
N GLY A 449 -22.89 0.55 -37.79
CA GLY A 449 -23.40 1.58 -36.85
C GLY A 449 -22.87 1.47 -35.40
N LEU A 450 -23.62 1.95 -34.40
CA LEU A 450 -23.16 2.07 -33.01
C LEU A 450 -22.79 0.73 -32.33
N LEU A 451 -23.49 -0.36 -32.66
CA LEU A 451 -23.14 -1.71 -32.18
C LEU A 451 -21.78 -2.17 -32.73
N ALA A 452 -21.45 -1.76 -33.96
CA ALA A 452 -20.15 -2.03 -34.57
C ALA A 452 -19.02 -1.25 -33.88
N GLU A 453 -19.31 -0.04 -33.39
CA GLU A 453 -18.34 0.78 -32.64
C GLU A 453 -18.03 0.15 -31.27
N ASP A 454 -19.04 -0.35 -30.55
CA ASP A 454 -18.85 -1.06 -29.27
C ASP A 454 -18.06 -2.36 -29.44
N ASP A 455 -18.41 -3.18 -30.43
CA ASP A 455 -17.71 -4.44 -30.72
C ASP A 455 -16.26 -4.18 -31.16
N LEU A 456 -16.00 -3.12 -31.95
CA LEU A 456 -14.65 -2.71 -32.31
C LEU A 456 -13.84 -2.23 -31.10
N PHE A 457 -14.40 -1.32 -30.30
CA PHE A 457 -13.73 -0.82 -29.10
C PHE A 457 -13.33 -1.99 -28.17
N TYR A 458 -14.23 -2.96 -28.00
CA TYR A 458 -13.96 -4.15 -27.23
C TYR A 458 -12.81 -5.00 -27.82
N ALA A 459 -12.78 -5.21 -29.13
CA ALA A 459 -11.69 -5.92 -29.79
C ALA A 459 -10.34 -5.16 -29.69
N GLU A 460 -10.35 -3.84 -29.83
CA GLU A 460 -9.15 -3.00 -29.64
C GLU A 460 -8.60 -3.07 -28.21
N ARG A 461 -9.49 -3.07 -27.21
CA ARG A 461 -9.08 -3.23 -25.81
C ARG A 461 -8.49 -4.62 -25.54
N ASN A 462 -9.07 -5.68 -26.09
CA ASN A 462 -8.44 -7.01 -26.02
C ASN A 462 -7.05 -7.03 -26.68
N ALA A 463 -6.89 -6.44 -27.87
CA ALA A 463 -5.58 -6.36 -28.52
C ALA A 463 -4.55 -5.56 -27.69
N GLN A 464 -5.00 -4.50 -27.00
CA GLN A 464 -4.17 -3.74 -26.06
C GLN A 464 -3.79 -4.60 -24.84
N THR A 465 -4.75 -5.31 -24.25
CA THR A 465 -4.52 -6.26 -23.15
C THR A 465 -3.49 -7.32 -23.54
N VAL A 466 -3.56 -7.89 -24.75
CA VAL A 466 -2.55 -8.87 -25.21
C VAL A 466 -1.15 -8.26 -25.22
N ARG A 467 -1.00 -7.04 -25.75
CA ARG A 467 0.29 -6.33 -25.79
C ARG A 467 0.81 -6.01 -24.39
N ASP A 468 -0.05 -5.53 -23.50
CA ASP A 468 0.37 -5.17 -22.13
C ASP A 468 0.65 -6.40 -21.27
N ALA A 469 -0.14 -7.46 -21.44
CA ALA A 469 0.05 -8.74 -20.77
C ALA A 469 1.36 -9.43 -21.20
N GLU A 470 1.75 -9.34 -22.48
CA GLU A 470 3.07 -9.80 -22.96
C GLU A 470 4.20 -9.16 -22.13
N VAL A 471 4.20 -7.82 -22.06
CA VAL A 471 5.23 -7.07 -21.34
C VAL A 471 5.19 -7.39 -19.85
N TYR A 472 3.98 -7.47 -19.28
CA TYR A 472 3.76 -7.80 -17.87
C TYR A 472 4.34 -9.16 -17.49
N TYR A 473 3.96 -10.24 -18.19
CA TYR A 473 4.39 -11.59 -17.84
C TYR A 473 5.90 -11.76 -18.01
N ARG A 474 6.49 -11.12 -19.01
CA ARG A 474 7.96 -11.08 -19.17
C ARG A 474 8.64 -10.29 -18.05
N ALA A 475 8.06 -9.17 -17.63
CA ALA A 475 8.59 -8.35 -16.54
C ALA A 475 8.44 -9.01 -15.15
N MET A 476 7.44 -9.89 -14.96
CA MET A 476 7.16 -10.58 -13.70
C MET A 476 8.39 -11.27 -13.09
N PHE A 477 9.30 -11.78 -13.92
CA PHE A 477 10.51 -12.50 -13.49
C PHE A 477 11.76 -11.60 -13.36
N SER A 478 11.66 -10.31 -13.69
CA SER A 478 12.77 -9.34 -13.57
C SER A 478 12.60 -8.33 -12.42
N GLY A 479 11.40 -8.21 -11.82
CA GLY A 479 11.18 -7.46 -10.56
C GLY A 479 9.72 -7.12 -10.25
N ARG A 480 9.30 -7.25 -8.97
CA ARG A 480 7.91 -7.08 -8.51
C ARG A 480 7.32 -5.67 -8.72
N VAL A 481 8.13 -4.62 -8.55
CA VAL A 481 7.68 -3.22 -8.72
C VAL A 481 7.33 -2.92 -10.18
N ASN A 482 8.10 -3.47 -11.13
CA ASN A 482 7.87 -3.22 -12.54
C ASN A 482 6.55 -3.84 -13.01
N SER A 483 6.25 -5.08 -12.61
CA SER A 483 4.99 -5.74 -12.97
C SER A 483 3.77 -5.08 -12.31
N TRP A 484 3.89 -4.65 -11.04
CA TRP A 484 2.83 -3.89 -10.36
C TRP A 484 2.46 -2.61 -11.11
N ASN A 485 3.47 -1.79 -11.43
CA ASN A 485 3.25 -0.52 -12.12
C ASN A 485 2.66 -0.70 -13.52
N LEU A 486 3.09 -1.74 -14.26
CA LEU A 486 2.50 -2.08 -15.55
C LEU A 486 1.00 -2.38 -15.42
N ARG A 487 0.59 -3.06 -14.34
CA ARG A 487 -0.81 -3.43 -14.10
C ARG A 487 -1.68 -2.23 -13.77
N ASP A 488 -1.29 -1.39 -12.82
CA ASP A 488 -2.06 -0.19 -12.48
C ASP A 488 -2.07 0.83 -13.62
N GLN A 489 -0.98 0.93 -14.38
CA GLN A 489 -0.93 1.77 -15.59
C GLN A 489 -1.90 1.26 -16.66
N HIS A 490 -1.94 -0.05 -16.92
CA HIS A 490 -2.92 -0.64 -17.84
C HIS A 490 -4.36 -0.36 -17.40
N MET A 491 -4.69 -0.58 -16.13
CA MET A 491 -6.04 -0.29 -15.59
C MET A 491 -6.41 1.19 -15.77
N ALA A 492 -5.48 2.11 -15.53
CA ALA A 492 -5.72 3.54 -15.70
C ALA A 492 -5.93 3.93 -17.17
N ASP A 493 -5.14 3.35 -18.09
CA ASP A 493 -5.25 3.59 -19.53
C ASP A 493 -6.55 2.99 -20.11
N THR A 494 -6.96 1.81 -19.63
CA THR A 494 -8.23 1.18 -19.97
C THR A 494 -9.42 1.98 -19.45
N LEU A 495 -9.34 2.50 -18.21
CA LEU A 495 -10.36 3.39 -17.63
C LEU A 495 -10.53 4.68 -18.44
N GLU A 496 -9.43 5.32 -18.84
CA GLU A 496 -9.47 6.54 -19.66
C GLU A 496 -10.02 6.25 -21.06
N ALA A 497 -9.61 5.14 -21.69
CA ALA A 497 -10.15 4.71 -22.98
C ALA A 497 -11.67 4.44 -22.90
N LEU A 498 -12.14 3.80 -21.84
CA LEU A 498 -13.56 3.55 -21.59
C LEU A 498 -14.33 4.85 -21.39
N LEU A 499 -13.81 5.79 -20.60
CA LEU A 499 -14.43 7.10 -20.39
C LEU A 499 -14.59 7.86 -21.71
N ASN A 500 -13.53 7.88 -22.52
CA ASN A 500 -13.51 8.52 -23.83
C ASN A 500 -14.48 7.85 -24.82
N HIS A 501 -14.60 6.52 -24.79
CA HIS A 501 -15.55 5.77 -25.60
C HIS A 501 -16.99 6.13 -25.24
N LEU A 502 -17.33 6.10 -23.95
CA LEU A 502 -18.67 6.41 -23.46
C LEU A 502 -19.07 7.88 -23.69
N ASP A 503 -18.10 8.80 -23.69
CA ASP A 503 -18.33 10.22 -23.98
C ASP A 503 -18.67 10.51 -25.46
N ARG A 504 -18.40 9.57 -26.40
CA ARG A 504 -18.72 9.78 -27.83
C ARG A 504 -20.21 9.78 -28.14
N HIS A 505 -21.05 9.25 -27.25
CA HIS A 505 -22.50 9.31 -27.39
C HIS A 505 -23.01 10.74 -27.13
N ARG A 506 -22.98 11.59 -28.16
CA ARG A 506 -23.25 13.04 -28.13
C ARG A 506 -24.63 13.44 -27.56
N ASP A 507 -25.61 12.56 -27.63
CA ASP A 507 -26.98 12.82 -27.15
C ASP A 507 -27.16 12.50 -25.66
N ALA A 508 -26.10 12.11 -24.96
CA ALA A 508 -26.14 11.74 -23.55
C ALA A 508 -25.13 12.55 -22.72
N PRO A 509 -25.40 12.74 -21.41
CA PRO A 509 -24.51 13.49 -20.54
C PRO A 509 -23.11 12.86 -20.45
N PRO A 510 -22.09 13.63 -20.03
CA PRO A 510 -20.74 13.12 -19.83
C PRO A 510 -20.75 11.85 -18.95
N ALA A 511 -20.03 10.82 -19.38
CA ALA A 511 -20.04 9.51 -18.75
C ALA A 511 -19.48 9.57 -17.33
N ARG A 512 -20.17 8.98 -16.35
CA ARG A 512 -19.61 8.83 -15.00
C ARG A 512 -19.41 7.35 -14.71
N ILE A 513 -18.26 6.99 -14.15
CA ILE A 513 -17.82 5.61 -13.96
C ILE A 513 -17.58 5.34 -12.48
N VAL A 514 -18.13 4.24 -11.97
CA VAL A 514 -17.75 3.68 -10.68
C VAL A 514 -16.67 2.63 -10.93
N VAL A 515 -15.58 2.67 -10.18
CA VAL A 515 -14.51 1.67 -10.25
C VAL A 515 -14.56 0.80 -9.01
N TRP A 516 -14.53 -0.52 -9.18
CA TRP A 516 -14.43 -1.49 -8.08
C TRP A 516 -13.08 -2.18 -8.14
N ALA A 517 -12.23 -1.94 -7.15
CA ALA A 517 -10.91 -2.55 -7.05
C ALA A 517 -10.49 -2.67 -5.59
N HIS A 518 -9.38 -3.36 -5.32
CA HIS A 518 -8.82 -3.43 -3.97
C HIS A 518 -8.34 -2.06 -3.47
N ASN A 519 -8.30 -1.83 -2.15
CA ASN A 519 -7.73 -0.63 -1.54
C ASN A 519 -6.28 -0.36 -1.99
N SER A 520 -5.52 -1.42 -2.29
CA SER A 520 -4.15 -1.31 -2.82
C SER A 520 -4.08 -0.73 -4.23
N HIS A 521 -5.17 -0.75 -4.98
CA HIS A 521 -5.28 -0.10 -6.29
C HIS A 521 -6.04 1.22 -6.19
N VAL A 522 -7.07 1.30 -5.34
CA VAL A 522 -7.93 2.48 -5.19
C VAL A 522 -7.26 3.61 -4.42
N GLY A 523 -6.44 3.30 -3.40
CA GLY A 523 -5.80 4.34 -2.59
C GLY A 523 -4.69 5.06 -3.35
N ASP A 524 -4.40 6.31 -3.00
CA ASP A 524 -3.28 7.06 -3.56
C ASP A 524 -1.94 6.55 -3.00
N ALA A 525 -1.14 5.86 -3.83
CA ALA A 525 0.13 5.26 -3.41
C ALA A 525 1.06 6.25 -2.70
N ARG A 526 1.04 7.55 -3.08
CA ARG A 526 1.91 8.58 -2.49
C ARG A 526 1.71 8.76 -0.98
N ALA A 527 0.56 8.32 -0.47
CA ALA A 527 0.20 8.34 0.93
C ALA A 527 0.57 7.03 1.67
N THR A 528 1.36 6.16 1.05
CA THR A 528 1.66 4.81 1.56
C THR A 528 3.16 4.53 1.46
N GLU A 529 3.66 3.60 2.26
CA GLU A 529 5.08 3.23 2.20
C GLU A 529 5.47 2.59 0.85
N VAL A 530 4.52 2.01 0.10
CA VAL A 530 4.84 1.38 -1.19
C VAL A 530 5.21 2.41 -2.27
N SER A 531 4.85 3.69 -2.11
CA SER A 531 5.37 4.75 -2.99
C SER A 531 6.87 4.91 -2.85
N ALA A 532 7.46 4.56 -1.70
CA ALA A 532 8.91 4.57 -1.55
C ALA A 532 9.58 3.58 -2.51
N ASP A 533 8.91 2.44 -2.76
CA ASP A 533 9.36 1.41 -3.71
C ASP A 533 9.09 1.78 -5.16
N GLY A 534 8.56 2.97 -5.42
CA GLY A 534 8.20 3.44 -6.74
C GLY A 534 6.91 2.81 -7.27
N GLN A 535 6.10 2.17 -6.40
CA GLN A 535 4.82 1.61 -6.81
C GLN A 535 3.81 2.72 -7.14
N LEU A 536 3.04 2.49 -8.20
CA LEU A 536 1.91 3.30 -8.61
C LEU A 536 0.60 2.59 -8.29
N THR A 537 -0.47 3.37 -8.20
CA THR A 537 -1.82 2.87 -7.97
C THR A 537 -2.78 3.52 -8.94
N LEU A 538 -3.85 2.81 -9.31
CA LEU A 538 -4.94 3.33 -10.11
C LEU A 538 -5.53 4.61 -9.50
N GLY A 539 -5.68 4.67 -8.17
CA GLY A 539 -6.14 5.84 -7.43
C GLY A 539 -5.25 7.06 -7.60
N GLN A 540 -3.93 6.87 -7.46
CA GLN A 540 -2.95 7.93 -7.73
C GLN A 540 -3.05 8.42 -9.18
N LEU A 541 -3.06 7.51 -10.15
CA LEU A 541 -3.13 7.85 -11.58
C LEU A 541 -4.45 8.56 -11.91
N ALA A 542 -5.57 8.11 -11.33
CA ALA A 542 -6.86 8.76 -11.48
C ALA A 542 -6.86 10.19 -10.92
N ARG A 543 -6.30 10.41 -9.73
CA ARG A 543 -6.14 11.77 -9.17
C ARG A 543 -5.25 12.65 -10.04
N GLN A 544 -4.16 12.11 -10.60
CA GLN A 544 -3.26 12.87 -11.48
C GLN A 544 -3.94 13.27 -12.80
N ARG A 545 -4.78 12.40 -13.39
CA ARG A 545 -5.45 12.65 -14.67
C ARG A 545 -6.73 13.48 -14.54
N PHE A 546 -7.50 13.24 -13.47
CA PHE A 546 -8.86 13.79 -13.31
C PHE A 546 -8.98 14.82 -12.19
N GLY A 547 -7.97 14.97 -11.33
CA GLY A 547 -7.97 15.94 -10.24
C GLY A 547 -9.11 15.73 -9.26
N ASP A 548 -9.82 16.81 -8.96
CA ASP A 548 -11.03 16.83 -8.13
C ASP A 548 -12.24 16.13 -8.75
N ARG A 549 -12.15 15.65 -9.99
CA ARG A 549 -13.20 14.83 -10.63
C ARG A 549 -13.04 13.33 -10.34
N ALA A 550 -12.03 12.93 -9.58
CA ALA A 550 -11.89 11.59 -9.03
C ALA A 550 -12.18 11.59 -7.51
N ARG A 551 -12.87 10.56 -7.02
CA ARG A 551 -13.08 10.32 -5.60
C ARG A 551 -12.66 8.90 -5.21
N LEU A 552 -11.90 8.77 -4.13
CA LEU A 552 -11.36 7.51 -3.62
C LEU A 552 -12.01 7.17 -2.28
N ILE A 553 -12.71 6.04 -2.21
CA ILE A 553 -13.39 5.57 -1.00
C ILE A 553 -12.76 4.23 -0.60
N GLY A 554 -12.15 4.15 0.58
CA GLY A 554 -11.57 2.91 1.11
C GLY A 554 -12.52 2.18 2.06
N PHE A 555 -12.33 0.88 2.25
CA PHE A 555 -13.03 0.09 3.29
C PHE A 555 -12.05 -0.52 4.28
N SER A 556 -12.46 -0.66 5.55
CA SER A 556 -11.67 -1.33 6.58
C SER A 556 -12.54 -2.23 7.47
N THR A 557 -11.94 -3.28 8.05
CA THR A 557 -12.58 -4.17 9.02
C THR A 557 -11.61 -4.57 10.12
N TYR A 558 -12.10 -4.65 11.36
CA TYR A 558 -11.29 -5.03 12.50
C TYR A 558 -11.10 -6.55 12.57
N THR A 559 -12.18 -7.33 12.40
CA THR A 559 -12.16 -8.80 12.46
C THR A 559 -13.32 -9.42 11.68
N GLY A 560 -13.45 -10.74 11.71
CA GLY A 560 -14.55 -11.45 11.07
C GLY A 560 -14.10 -12.69 10.31
N THR A 561 -14.70 -12.93 9.15
CA THR A 561 -14.28 -13.99 8.22
C THR A 561 -14.12 -13.47 6.81
N VAL A 562 -13.27 -14.12 6.02
CA VAL A 562 -12.96 -13.76 4.64
C VAL A 562 -12.89 -15.02 3.76
N THR A 563 -13.30 -14.91 2.51
CA THR A 563 -13.03 -15.93 1.49
C THR A 563 -11.68 -15.66 0.84
N ALA A 564 -10.72 -16.56 1.06
CA ALA A 564 -9.38 -16.45 0.50
C ALA A 564 -8.76 -17.83 0.31
N ALA A 565 -7.70 -17.94 -0.48
CA ALA A 565 -6.90 -19.16 -0.58
C ALA A 565 -5.67 -19.11 0.36
N GLY A 566 -5.15 -20.27 0.78
CA GLY A 566 -3.84 -20.34 1.46
C GLY A 566 -2.64 -20.08 0.54
N ASP A 567 -2.73 -20.50 -0.72
CA ASP A 567 -1.68 -20.43 -1.73
C ASP A 567 -2.21 -19.92 -3.07
N TRP A 568 -1.31 -19.41 -3.91
CA TRP A 568 -1.65 -19.00 -5.28
C TRP A 568 -2.17 -20.19 -6.09
N GLY A 569 -3.30 -20.03 -6.77
CA GLY A 569 -3.96 -21.11 -7.49
C GLY A 569 -4.74 -22.08 -6.58
N GLY A 570 -4.79 -21.83 -5.26
CA GLY A 570 -5.57 -22.62 -4.32
C GLY A 570 -7.08 -22.43 -4.48
N VAL A 571 -7.85 -23.28 -3.81
CA VAL A 571 -9.31 -23.20 -3.78
C VAL A 571 -9.79 -22.13 -2.79
N ALA A 572 -11.04 -21.69 -2.95
CA ALA A 572 -11.68 -20.80 -1.99
C ALA A 572 -11.85 -21.48 -0.62
N GLU A 573 -11.37 -20.82 0.44
CA GLU A 573 -11.55 -21.24 1.84
C GLU A 573 -12.23 -20.12 2.62
N ARG A 574 -13.03 -20.47 3.64
CA ARG A 574 -13.57 -19.51 4.60
C ARG A 574 -12.63 -19.41 5.80
N LYS A 575 -11.92 -18.30 5.93
CA LYS A 575 -10.85 -18.09 6.92
C LYS A 575 -11.24 -17.04 7.95
N ALA A 576 -10.77 -17.16 9.19
CA ALA A 576 -10.99 -16.16 10.23
C ALA A 576 -10.00 -15.02 10.08
N VAL A 577 -10.49 -13.78 10.04
CA VAL A 577 -9.64 -12.58 10.01
C VAL A 577 -9.23 -12.27 11.45
N ARG A 578 -7.93 -12.28 11.72
CA ARG A 578 -7.39 -11.93 13.05
C ARG A 578 -7.87 -10.53 13.45
N PRO A 579 -8.05 -10.24 14.75
CA PRO A 579 -8.21 -8.87 15.21
C PRO A 579 -7.09 -7.98 14.66
N ALA A 580 -7.41 -6.73 14.31
CA ALA A 580 -6.44 -5.85 13.71
C ALA A 580 -5.26 -5.55 14.65
N LEU A 581 -4.09 -5.28 14.06
CA LEU A 581 -2.87 -5.04 14.82
C LEU A 581 -2.91 -3.71 15.56
N ALA A 582 -2.21 -3.65 16.69
CA ALA A 582 -2.02 -2.41 17.43
C ALA A 582 -1.37 -1.33 16.55
N GLY A 583 -1.86 -0.09 16.65
CA GLY A 583 -1.39 1.05 15.85
C GLY A 583 -1.95 1.09 14.42
N SER A 584 -2.86 0.17 14.05
CA SER A 584 -3.52 0.17 12.74
C SER A 584 -4.66 1.18 12.64
N ILE A 585 -5.05 1.54 11.42
CA ILE A 585 -6.27 2.32 11.19
C ILE A 585 -7.51 1.53 11.57
N GLU A 586 -7.51 0.21 11.36
CA GLU A 586 -8.60 -0.68 11.78
C GLU A 586 -8.78 -0.67 13.30
N GLU A 587 -7.70 -0.70 14.08
CA GLU A 587 -7.78 -0.60 15.56
C GLU A 587 -8.30 0.78 16.00
N LEU A 588 -7.82 1.86 15.39
CA LEU A 588 -8.31 3.21 15.69
C LEU A 588 -9.84 3.30 15.49
N LEU A 589 -10.34 2.74 14.39
CA LEU A 589 -11.75 2.79 14.04
C LEU A 589 -12.59 1.85 14.93
N HIS A 590 -12.05 0.70 15.31
CA HIS A 590 -12.65 -0.20 16.30
C HIS A 590 -12.83 0.47 17.67
N GLN A 591 -11.82 1.22 18.12
CA GLN A 591 -11.85 1.92 19.42
C GLN A 591 -12.94 3.01 19.53
N THR A 592 -13.57 3.40 18.41
CA THR A 592 -14.74 4.28 18.44
C THR A 592 -15.98 3.61 19.06
N GLY A 593 -16.00 2.27 19.11
CA GLY A 593 -17.14 1.48 19.60
C GLY A 593 -18.35 1.49 18.66
N ARG A 594 -18.19 1.86 17.39
CA ARG A 594 -19.25 1.92 16.38
C ARG A 594 -19.16 0.75 15.41
N ASP A 595 -20.29 0.09 15.14
CA ASP A 595 -20.34 -1.11 14.30
C ASP A 595 -20.01 -0.84 12.83
N ALA A 596 -20.56 0.23 12.24
CA ALA A 596 -20.31 0.60 10.85
C ALA A 596 -20.55 2.09 10.58
N PHE A 597 -19.55 2.77 10.01
CA PHE A 597 -19.58 4.22 9.80
C PHE A 597 -18.65 4.69 8.68
N LEU A 598 -18.90 5.90 8.19
CA LEU A 598 -18.04 6.66 7.30
C LEU A 598 -17.24 7.68 8.11
N THR A 599 -15.95 7.82 7.82
CA THR A 599 -15.11 8.92 8.29
C THR A 599 -14.41 9.59 7.11
N SER A 600 -14.30 10.91 7.14
CA SER A 600 -13.72 11.68 6.04
C SER A 600 -13.20 13.03 6.53
N ALA A 601 -11.94 13.34 6.24
CA ALA A 601 -11.36 14.66 6.47
C ALA A 601 -12.00 15.75 5.60
N LEU A 602 -12.66 15.37 4.49
CA LEU A 602 -13.35 16.30 3.59
C LEU A 602 -14.72 16.71 4.13
N LEU A 603 -15.47 15.76 4.70
CA LEU A 603 -16.81 16.04 5.26
C LEU A 603 -16.72 16.60 6.68
N THR A 604 -15.77 16.11 7.47
CA THR A 604 -15.60 16.46 8.88
C THR A 604 -14.14 16.84 9.13
N PRO A 605 -13.79 18.14 9.09
CA PRO A 605 -12.42 18.62 9.25
C PRO A 605 -11.75 18.17 10.56
N GLU A 606 -12.54 17.93 11.61
CA GLU A 606 -12.05 17.42 12.91
C GLU A 606 -11.43 16.02 12.79
N ALA A 607 -11.85 15.22 11.81
CA ALA A 607 -11.27 13.90 11.54
C ALA A 607 -9.91 13.99 10.83
N ALA A 608 -9.51 15.15 10.31
CA ALA A 608 -8.28 15.31 9.53
C ALA A 608 -7.02 14.94 10.33
N ASP A 609 -6.88 15.47 11.55
CA ASP A 609 -5.68 15.23 12.37
C ASP A 609 -5.54 13.74 12.75
N PRO A 610 -6.57 13.06 13.30
CA PRO A 610 -6.52 11.61 13.57
C PRO A 610 -6.20 10.74 12.36
N LEU A 611 -6.72 11.11 11.18
CA LEU A 611 -6.57 10.35 9.94
C LEU A 611 -5.31 10.70 9.13
N SER A 612 -4.60 11.78 9.49
CA SER A 612 -3.33 12.16 8.85
C SER A 612 -2.11 11.45 9.47
N ALA A 613 -2.27 10.87 10.66
CA ALA A 613 -1.22 10.10 11.30
C ALA A 613 -0.87 8.85 10.49
N VAL A 614 0.43 8.54 10.41
CA VAL A 614 0.92 7.29 9.82
C VAL A 614 0.47 6.12 10.68
N ARG A 615 -0.21 5.16 10.06
CA ARG A 615 -0.73 3.93 10.71
C ARG A 615 -0.48 2.72 9.85
N LEU A 616 -0.55 1.53 10.44
CA LEU A 616 -0.69 0.31 9.66
C LEU A 616 -2.07 0.28 8.99
N GLY A 617 -2.13 -0.12 7.71
CA GLY A 617 -3.37 -0.39 6.99
C GLY A 617 -3.40 -1.82 6.50
N ARG A 618 -4.53 -2.51 6.72
CA ARG A 618 -4.72 -3.91 6.31
C ARG A 618 -5.09 -4.01 4.83
N ALA A 619 -4.51 -4.99 4.15
CA ALA A 619 -4.76 -5.32 2.75
C ALA A 619 -4.72 -6.84 2.52
N ILE A 620 -5.88 -7.49 2.56
CA ILE A 620 -6.03 -8.93 2.32
C ILE A 620 -6.39 -9.18 0.86
N GLY A 621 -5.39 -9.57 0.06
CA GLY A 621 -5.63 -9.96 -1.33
C GLY A 621 -6.42 -11.29 -1.46
N VAL A 622 -6.22 -11.95 -2.60
CA VAL A 622 -6.83 -13.26 -2.90
C VAL A 622 -6.24 -14.40 -2.06
N ILE A 623 -5.08 -14.16 -1.44
CA ILE A 623 -4.39 -15.06 -0.52
C ILE A 623 -4.41 -14.44 0.87
N TYR A 624 -4.77 -15.24 1.88
CA TYR A 624 -4.69 -14.83 3.28
C TYR A 624 -3.94 -15.87 4.12
N ARG A 625 -2.92 -15.40 4.84
CA ARG A 625 -2.05 -16.19 5.73
C ARG A 625 -1.99 -15.51 7.11
N PRO A 626 -2.86 -15.94 8.05
CA PRO A 626 -2.89 -15.39 9.41
C PRO A 626 -1.52 -15.41 10.11
N GLU A 627 -0.68 -16.40 9.79
CA GLU A 627 0.62 -16.64 10.43
C GLU A 627 1.66 -15.57 10.09
N THR A 628 1.55 -14.96 8.90
CA THR A 628 2.48 -13.93 8.40
C THR A 628 1.80 -12.58 8.17
N GLU A 629 0.61 -12.37 8.75
CA GLU A 629 -0.28 -11.25 8.43
C GLU A 629 0.42 -9.88 8.49
N ARG A 630 1.24 -9.63 9.52
CA ARG A 630 2.00 -8.37 9.64
C ARG A 630 2.95 -8.14 8.45
N GLN A 631 3.61 -9.19 7.96
CA GLN A 631 4.58 -9.08 6.87
C GLN A 631 3.91 -9.05 5.49
N SER A 632 2.81 -9.80 5.31
CA SER A 632 2.21 -10.00 3.98
C SER A 632 0.96 -9.16 3.71
N HIS A 633 0.30 -8.61 4.74
CA HIS A 633 -1.03 -7.99 4.63
C HIS A 633 -1.15 -6.63 5.31
N TYR A 634 -0.04 -6.07 5.78
CA TYR A 634 0.00 -4.72 6.35
C TYR A 634 1.11 -3.89 5.73
N PHE A 635 0.81 -2.61 5.53
CA PHE A 635 1.78 -1.59 5.15
C PHE A 635 1.42 -0.26 5.79
N HIS A 636 2.37 0.66 5.92
CA HIS A 636 2.09 1.99 6.48
C HIS A 636 1.34 2.87 5.49
N VAL A 637 0.32 3.56 6.01
CA VAL A 637 -0.58 4.45 5.27
C VAL A 637 -0.84 5.74 6.04
N ARG A 638 -1.21 6.79 5.31
CA ARG A 638 -1.82 8.02 5.81
C ARG A 638 -3.27 8.07 5.33
N PRO A 639 -4.25 7.62 6.12
CA PRO A 639 -5.64 7.43 5.67
C PRO A 639 -6.26 8.63 4.95
N ALA A 640 -6.12 9.84 5.50
CA ALA A 640 -6.68 11.07 4.92
C ALA A 640 -6.03 11.48 3.59
N ASP A 641 -4.76 11.12 3.39
CA ASP A 641 -4.05 11.40 2.15
C ASP A 641 -4.32 10.29 1.11
N GLN A 642 -4.54 9.06 1.58
CA GLN A 642 -4.76 7.88 0.73
C GLN A 642 -6.17 7.86 0.14
N PHE A 643 -7.19 8.24 0.91
CA PHE A 643 -8.59 8.19 0.52
C PHE A 643 -9.31 9.51 0.86
N ASP A 644 -10.33 9.84 0.08
CA ASP A 644 -11.22 10.97 0.35
C ASP A 644 -12.20 10.64 1.49
N ALA A 645 -12.54 9.36 1.65
CA ALA A 645 -13.26 8.84 2.80
C ALA A 645 -12.94 7.36 3.04
N MET A 646 -13.16 6.90 4.27
CA MET A 646 -13.11 5.48 4.63
C MET A 646 -14.42 5.03 5.25
N ILE A 647 -14.89 3.86 4.83
CA ILE A 647 -16.03 3.16 5.41
C ILE A 647 -15.47 2.02 6.27
N HIS A 648 -15.79 2.05 7.56
CA HIS A 648 -15.43 1.00 8.50
C HIS A 648 -16.63 0.10 8.76
N ILE A 649 -16.40 -1.21 8.81
CA ILE A 649 -17.36 -2.21 9.28
C ILE A 649 -16.59 -3.09 10.26
N ASP A 650 -16.91 -3.02 11.53
CA ASP A 650 -16.06 -3.56 12.61
C ASP A 650 -15.89 -5.08 12.51
N THR A 651 -16.98 -5.79 12.25
CA THR A 651 -16.99 -7.26 12.09
C THR A 651 -17.65 -7.65 10.76
N THR A 652 -16.96 -8.46 9.97
CA THR A 652 -17.40 -8.86 8.62
C THR A 652 -17.50 -10.37 8.40
N ARG A 653 -18.12 -10.78 7.30
CA ARG A 653 -18.32 -12.19 6.91
C ARG A 653 -17.70 -12.51 5.56
N ALA A 654 -17.33 -13.77 5.39
CA ALA A 654 -16.78 -14.28 4.15
C ALA A 654 -17.78 -14.19 2.99
N LEU A 655 -17.30 -13.73 1.84
CA LEU A 655 -18.05 -13.62 0.59
C LEU A 655 -18.37 -15.02 0.03
N GLU A 656 -19.64 -15.31 -0.18
CA GLU A 656 -20.07 -16.64 -0.65
C GLU A 656 -19.80 -16.81 -2.16
N PRO A 657 -18.90 -17.74 -2.55
CA PRO A 657 -18.68 -18.05 -3.97
C PRO A 657 -19.91 -18.73 -4.58
N LEU A 658 -20.12 -18.60 -5.90
CA LEU A 658 -21.18 -19.39 -6.57
C LEU A 658 -20.85 -20.88 -6.59
N GLU A 659 -19.56 -21.22 -6.57
CA GLU A 659 -19.07 -22.58 -6.42
C GLU A 659 -18.55 -22.81 -5.00
N VAL A 660 -19.42 -23.35 -4.15
CA VAL A 660 -19.09 -23.65 -2.77
C VAL A 660 -18.38 -25.01 -2.68
N THR A 661 -17.13 -25.00 -2.21
CA THR A 661 -16.34 -26.22 -1.99
C THR A 661 -16.57 -26.79 -0.59
N SER A 662 -16.26 -28.07 -0.38
CA SER A 662 -16.31 -28.70 0.96
C SER A 662 -15.37 -28.03 1.97
N LEU A 663 -14.21 -27.55 1.50
CA LEU A 663 -13.25 -26.78 2.30
C LEU A 663 -13.84 -25.43 2.75
N TRP A 664 -14.54 -24.73 1.87
CA TRP A 664 -15.23 -23.49 2.22
C TRP A 664 -16.34 -23.71 3.27
N ILE A 665 -17.12 -24.79 3.13
CA ILE A 665 -18.19 -25.16 4.09
C ILE A 665 -17.60 -25.47 5.46
N ALA A 666 -16.55 -26.29 5.50
CA ALA A 666 -15.84 -26.63 6.74
C ALA A 666 -15.32 -25.35 7.43
N GLY A 667 -14.77 -24.42 6.64
CA GLY A 667 -14.10 -23.22 7.14
C GLY A 667 -12.89 -23.55 8.01
N GLU A 668 -12.33 -22.54 8.67
CA GLU A 668 -11.39 -22.77 9.77
C GLU A 668 -12.15 -23.33 10.97
N THR A 669 -11.90 -24.60 11.32
CA THR A 669 -12.22 -25.13 12.66
C THR A 669 -11.53 -24.24 13.70
N PRO A 670 -12.26 -23.65 14.67
CA PRO A 670 -11.63 -22.88 15.74
C PRO A 670 -10.57 -23.74 16.46
N GLU A 671 -9.42 -23.16 16.81
CA GLU A 671 -8.39 -23.81 17.64
C GLU A 671 -8.90 -24.12 19.06
N THR A 672 -9.84 -25.05 19.19
CA THR A 672 -10.39 -25.54 20.46
C THR A 672 -10.51 -27.06 20.49
N TYR A 673 -9.69 -27.76 19.69
CA TYR A 673 -9.41 -29.17 19.97
C TYR A 673 -8.20 -29.26 20.90
N PRO A 674 -8.36 -29.69 22.16
CA PRO A 674 -7.20 -30.05 22.98
C PRO A 674 -6.53 -31.25 22.32
N SER A 675 -5.28 -31.09 21.90
CA SER A 675 -4.41 -32.22 21.57
C SER A 675 -4.09 -32.98 22.85
N GLY A 676 -5.01 -33.86 23.23
CA GLY A 676 -4.89 -34.67 24.43
C GLY A 676 -6.00 -35.70 24.51
N LEU A 677 -5.84 -36.80 23.76
CA LEU A 677 -6.10 -38.18 24.20
C LEU A 677 -5.43 -39.17 23.25
#